data_AF-A0A1F6NLU7-F1
#
_entry.id   AF-A0A1F6NLU7-F1
#
_cell.length_a   1.000
_cell.length_b   1.000
_cell.length_c   1.000
_cell.angle_alpha   90.00
_cell.angle_beta   90.00
_cell.angle_gamma   90.00
#
_symmetry.space_group_name_H-M   'P 1'
#
loop_
_entity.id
_entity.type
_entity.pdbx_description
1 polymer ?
#
loop_
_entity_poly.entity_id
_entity_poly.type
_entity_poly.pdbx_seq_one_letter_code
_entity_poly.pdbx_strand_id
1 'polypeptide(L)'
;MKFFERANAILGMNARNLLYIGRYNTKQSKKFADDKIYTKSFLMTRGVGVAKIYNTIKRHKELSDINPKSLPSSFVIKPNHGFGGEGIIVISEHKGLKFKDVIGNQYNWRDLYLHMVSILDGKYSISGLSDQVIIEEMLRPHKDLLPFSEVGLPDIRVIVFNYVPIMAMLRLPTFESHGKANLHLGGVGVGIDIATGKANFAVHHNKFIKKLPNGEKIRNIQLPLWDEILTMASKAQKASQVKFLAVDLVLSKTGVNILELNARAGLGIQIANQIPLQHRLRKVEDLKVSSSEKGVEISKALFSAVTKKPEKKSKNRLEKKVIGIFEEIDILNTPNTSVLTKIDPHGNEVLYDETLPGIDKLKRYSDILIRGERIRFHFKKADLSASPYKVVIGGKALNNFFIDPNQKDIVNSDEKNSESISEKIIKNIDKKLYFTDKELKILSHIKPLNFLEEKDKFLATKDFSPKFIYKKPDMNFTGLLRDISALPKNVNHPLYPLFIKKIDEMISKIQLLDSVGTDEYSESSEELYGNVSDELFEKAKQFIIDNPVKEDNSKELTAKIIFKHFEYFLEKNRLNDWKVKLSETAQSISVDPYKKTIYINKKSQRSKNKLKALLIHEIGTHIYRYGNGTLQDYRIFKRGTAGYLDTEEGLAIYNQRELNLNLGMKDLWPAYLIVAIYHARTMSFLDLFHYLKKEYNLKDSKAWSACYRAKRGLSDTSQFGGSTRDAIYFRGYLKVVDFLSENKEQKLKDLYSGKICIEDIKYLEYLPKPKIKYFGFEDFDF
;
A
#
# COMPACT_ATOMS: atom_id res chain seq x y z
N MET A 1 20.69 12.24 14.28
CA MET A 1 19.39 11.58 14.06
C MET A 1 18.68 11.48 15.41
N LYS A 2 17.57 12.21 15.58
CA LYS A 2 16.75 12.21 16.82
C LYS A 2 16.12 10.81 17.01
N PHE A 3 15.73 10.45 18.24
CA PHE A 3 15.20 9.11 18.57
C PHE A 3 14.05 8.67 17.63
N PHE A 4 13.10 9.56 17.34
CA PHE A 4 11.98 9.30 16.43
C PHE A 4 12.38 9.12 14.95
N GLU A 5 13.40 9.82 14.47
CA GLU A 5 13.95 9.64 13.11
C GLU A 5 14.64 8.28 12.96
N ARG A 6 15.30 7.79 14.03
CA ARG A 6 15.90 6.45 14.05
C ARG A 6 14.82 5.36 14.00
N ALA A 7 13.71 5.53 14.71
CA ALA A 7 12.60 4.58 14.72
C ALA A 7 11.94 4.43 13.34
N ASN A 8 11.65 5.54 12.66
CA ASN A 8 11.04 5.55 11.31
C ASN A 8 11.96 5.00 10.21
N ALA A 9 13.25 4.83 10.49
CA ALA A 9 14.23 4.29 9.58
C ALA A 9 14.44 2.77 9.75
N ILE A 10 13.87 2.14 10.79
CA ILE A 10 13.96 0.71 11.03
C ILE A 10 13.10 -0.01 10.00
N LEU A 11 13.68 -0.98 9.28
CA LEU A 11 12.90 -1.76 8.35
C LEU A 11 12.16 -2.85 9.14
N GLY A 12 10.83 -2.88 9.06
CA GLY A 12 10.01 -3.99 9.55
C GLY A 12 9.86 -5.11 8.51
N MET A 13 9.48 -6.32 8.93
CA MET A 13 9.31 -7.48 8.03
C MET A 13 8.27 -7.22 6.93
N ASN A 14 7.15 -6.57 7.27
CA ASN A 14 6.11 -6.21 6.31
C ASN A 14 6.60 -5.17 5.30
N ALA A 15 7.27 -4.12 5.77
CA ALA A 15 7.87 -3.10 4.91
C ALA A 15 8.92 -3.71 3.97
N ARG A 16 9.78 -4.61 4.45
CA ARG A 16 10.72 -5.38 3.63
C ARG A 16 9.99 -6.16 2.53
N ASN A 17 8.95 -6.90 2.90
CA ASN A 17 8.19 -7.74 1.99
C ASN A 17 7.49 -6.91 0.90
N LEU A 18 6.89 -5.78 1.24
CA LEU A 18 6.13 -4.95 0.31
C LEU A 18 7.03 -4.03 -0.53
N LEU A 19 7.92 -3.28 0.13
CA LEU A 19 8.71 -2.23 -0.52
C LEU A 19 9.88 -2.77 -1.33
N TYR A 20 10.47 -3.88 -0.90
CA TYR A 20 11.68 -4.41 -1.53
C TYR A 20 11.43 -5.76 -2.21
N ILE A 21 10.98 -6.79 -1.49
CA ILE A 21 10.83 -8.14 -2.06
C ILE A 21 9.71 -8.18 -3.11
N GLY A 22 8.50 -7.70 -2.78
CA GLY A 22 7.35 -7.73 -3.67
C GLY A 22 7.50 -6.82 -4.88
N ARG A 23 8.16 -5.67 -4.68
CA ARG A 23 8.39 -4.69 -5.73
C ARG A 23 9.51 -5.08 -6.70
N TYR A 24 10.63 -5.60 -6.19
CA TYR A 24 11.83 -5.80 -7.00
C TYR A 24 12.16 -7.26 -7.32
N ASN A 25 11.71 -8.24 -6.52
CA ASN A 25 11.99 -9.65 -6.77
C ASN A 25 10.82 -10.33 -7.50
N THR A 26 11.05 -10.74 -8.75
CA THR A 26 10.08 -11.50 -9.55
C THR A 26 9.79 -12.87 -8.93
N LYS A 27 8.64 -13.48 -9.26
CA LYS A 27 8.31 -14.85 -8.81
C LYS A 27 9.40 -15.87 -9.19
N GLN A 28 9.95 -15.76 -10.41
CA GLN A 28 11.02 -16.63 -10.89
C GLN A 28 12.33 -16.44 -10.11
N SER A 29 12.75 -15.20 -9.85
CA SER A 29 13.98 -14.93 -9.07
C SER A 29 13.87 -15.44 -7.63
N LYS A 30 12.68 -15.40 -7.03
CA LYS A 30 12.42 -15.99 -5.71
C LYS A 30 12.50 -17.51 -5.75
N LYS A 31 11.88 -18.15 -6.74
CA LYS A 31 11.98 -19.61 -6.92
C LYS A 31 13.40 -20.07 -7.17
N PHE A 32 14.20 -19.27 -7.90
CA PHE A 32 15.63 -19.50 -8.07
C PHE A 32 16.33 -19.53 -6.71
N ALA A 33 16.19 -18.46 -5.90
CA ALA A 33 16.85 -18.38 -4.59
C ALA A 33 16.38 -19.47 -3.59
N ASP A 34 15.11 -19.87 -3.64
CA ASP A 34 14.54 -20.87 -2.72
C ASP A 34 15.06 -22.31 -3.01
N ASP A 35 15.67 -22.59 -4.18
CA ASP A 35 16.23 -23.89 -4.57
C ASP A 35 17.77 -23.92 -4.40
N LYS A 36 18.26 -24.58 -3.33
CA LYS A 36 19.70 -24.65 -2.98
C LYS A 36 20.51 -25.48 -3.97
N ILE A 37 19.94 -26.55 -4.53
CA ILE A 37 20.62 -27.37 -5.53
C ILE A 37 20.82 -26.54 -6.80
N TYR A 38 19.74 -25.94 -7.30
CA TYR A 38 19.79 -25.19 -8.54
C TYR A 38 20.72 -23.97 -8.44
N THR A 39 20.64 -23.21 -7.34
CA THR A 39 21.52 -22.06 -7.09
C THR A 39 22.98 -22.45 -7.04
N LYS A 40 23.33 -23.54 -6.34
CA LYS A 40 24.71 -24.02 -6.26
C LYS A 40 25.26 -24.44 -7.61
N SER A 41 24.54 -25.28 -8.37
CA SER A 41 24.98 -25.69 -9.71
C SER A 41 25.15 -24.48 -10.64
N PHE A 42 24.23 -23.51 -10.56
CA PHE A 42 24.28 -22.28 -11.35
C PHE A 42 25.48 -21.38 -11.02
N LEU A 43 25.83 -21.26 -9.73
CA LEU A 43 26.97 -20.48 -9.27
C LEU A 43 28.30 -21.18 -9.59
N MET A 44 28.37 -22.50 -9.37
CA MET A 44 29.55 -23.32 -9.63
C MET A 44 29.97 -23.26 -11.11
N THR A 45 29.02 -23.38 -12.04
CA THR A 45 29.26 -23.26 -13.50
C THR A 45 29.77 -21.89 -13.93
N ARG A 46 29.71 -20.88 -13.06
CA ARG A 46 30.18 -19.51 -13.30
C ARG A 46 31.44 -19.16 -12.51
N GLY A 47 32.13 -20.18 -11.98
CA GLY A 47 33.37 -20.01 -11.22
C GLY A 47 33.18 -19.34 -9.86
N VAL A 48 31.96 -19.32 -9.32
CA VAL A 48 31.70 -18.80 -7.97
C VAL A 48 31.90 -19.94 -6.97
N GLY A 49 32.72 -19.71 -5.94
CA GLY A 49 33.02 -20.70 -4.91
C GLY A 49 31.75 -21.15 -4.17
N VAL A 50 31.48 -22.46 -4.18
CA VAL A 50 30.40 -23.12 -3.42
C VAL A 50 30.91 -24.47 -2.91
N ALA A 51 30.31 -25.01 -1.85
CA ALA A 51 30.67 -26.35 -1.35
C ALA A 51 30.30 -27.42 -2.40
N LYS A 52 31.22 -28.36 -2.66
CA LYS A 52 31.00 -29.44 -3.63
C LYS A 52 29.83 -30.33 -3.20
N ILE A 53 28.88 -30.55 -4.10
CA ILE A 53 27.79 -31.50 -3.88
C ILE A 53 28.30 -32.90 -4.20
N TYR A 54 28.22 -33.82 -3.24
CA TYR A 54 28.59 -35.21 -3.43
C TYR A 54 27.41 -36.03 -3.95
N ASN A 55 26.21 -35.78 -3.43
CA ASN A 55 25.01 -36.48 -3.87
C ASN A 55 23.74 -35.64 -3.64
N THR A 56 22.73 -35.88 -4.48
CA THR A 56 21.38 -35.31 -4.31
C THR A 56 20.36 -36.42 -4.42
N ILE A 57 19.50 -36.55 -3.41
CA ILE A 57 18.53 -37.64 -3.31
C ILE A 57 17.15 -37.04 -3.40
N LYS A 58 16.37 -37.49 -4.40
CA LYS A 58 15.04 -36.97 -4.69
C LYS A 58 13.93 -37.93 -4.31
N ARG A 59 14.25 -39.22 -4.20
CA ARG A 59 13.28 -40.30 -3.98
C ARG A 59 13.81 -41.30 -2.97
N HIS A 60 12.90 -41.93 -2.24
CA HIS A 60 13.20 -43.00 -1.28
C HIS A 60 14.04 -44.14 -1.88
N LYS A 61 13.75 -44.53 -3.13
CA LYS A 61 14.53 -45.55 -3.84
C LYS A 61 16.01 -45.17 -3.99
N GLU A 62 16.28 -43.91 -4.36
CA GLU A 62 17.65 -43.41 -4.50
C GLU A 62 18.40 -43.39 -3.16
N LEU A 63 17.68 -43.21 -2.04
CA LEU A 63 18.26 -43.29 -0.70
C LEU A 63 18.66 -44.72 -0.34
N SER A 64 17.82 -45.71 -0.69
CA SER A 64 18.09 -47.13 -0.44
C SER A 64 19.30 -47.65 -1.21
N ASP A 65 19.61 -47.05 -2.37
CA ASP A 65 20.74 -47.44 -3.22
C ASP A 65 22.08 -46.83 -2.77
N ILE A 66 22.10 -45.98 -1.72
CA ILE A 66 23.34 -45.39 -1.22
C ILE A 66 24.19 -46.41 -0.49
N ASN A 67 25.44 -46.54 -0.94
CA ASN A 67 26.47 -47.25 -0.17
C ASN A 67 27.05 -46.30 0.90
N PRO A 68 26.74 -46.48 2.20
CA PRO A 68 27.26 -45.60 3.25
C PRO A 68 28.78 -45.55 3.31
N LYS A 69 29.46 -46.66 2.98
CA LYS A 69 30.92 -46.78 3.05
C LYS A 69 31.65 -45.93 2.00
N SER A 70 30.97 -45.51 0.92
CA SER A 70 31.56 -44.66 -0.12
C SER A 70 31.41 -43.17 0.17
N LEU A 71 30.69 -42.79 1.23
CA LEU A 71 30.59 -41.39 1.64
C LEU A 71 31.96 -40.87 2.12
N PRO A 72 32.27 -39.58 1.92
CA PRO A 72 33.53 -39.00 2.37
C PRO A 72 33.75 -39.12 3.88
N SER A 73 34.98 -38.88 4.34
CA SER A 73 35.33 -38.90 5.76
C SER A 73 34.62 -37.80 6.58
N SER A 74 34.18 -36.73 5.93
CA SER A 74 33.36 -35.67 6.51
C SER A 74 32.43 -35.07 5.45
N PHE A 75 31.18 -34.79 5.80
CA PHE A 75 30.17 -34.25 4.88
C PHE A 75 29.00 -33.61 5.65
N VAL A 76 28.16 -32.87 4.94
CA VAL A 76 26.94 -32.25 5.47
C VAL A 76 25.73 -32.89 4.80
N ILE A 77 24.75 -33.31 5.60
CA ILE A 77 23.41 -33.69 5.14
C ILE A 77 22.48 -32.50 5.41
N LYS A 78 21.73 -32.06 4.39
CA LYS A 78 20.75 -30.99 4.57
C LYS A 78 19.56 -31.07 3.59
N PRO A 79 18.40 -30.49 3.96
CA PRO A 79 17.26 -30.31 3.06
C PRO A 79 17.49 -29.22 2.00
N ASN A 80 16.93 -29.41 0.79
CA ASN A 80 16.96 -28.41 -0.27
C ASN A 80 16.14 -27.16 0.09
N HIS A 81 14.91 -27.32 0.60
CA HIS A 81 14.01 -26.22 0.95
C HIS A 81 13.85 -25.97 2.46
N GLY A 82 14.76 -26.53 3.27
CA GLY A 82 14.64 -26.41 4.73
C GLY A 82 14.78 -25.00 5.29
N PHE A 83 14.14 -24.77 6.44
CA PHE A 83 14.07 -23.50 7.16
C PHE A 83 14.92 -23.50 8.45
N GLY A 84 15.48 -22.34 8.82
CA GLY A 84 16.10 -22.15 10.13
C GLY A 84 17.34 -23.01 10.44
N GLY A 85 17.89 -23.73 9.46
CA GLY A 85 18.96 -24.70 9.69
C GLY A 85 18.48 -26.01 10.34
N GLU A 86 17.16 -26.26 10.34
CA GLU A 86 16.59 -27.54 10.73
C GLU A 86 16.88 -28.61 9.66
N GLY A 87 16.97 -29.87 10.08
CA GLY A 87 17.32 -30.97 9.19
C GLY A 87 18.81 -31.05 8.79
N ILE A 88 19.65 -30.11 9.23
CA ILE A 88 21.10 -30.14 8.93
C ILE A 88 21.84 -31.01 9.95
N ILE A 89 22.60 -31.98 9.46
CA ILE A 89 23.58 -32.78 10.22
C ILE A 89 24.95 -32.61 9.59
N VAL A 90 25.96 -32.26 10.41
CA VAL A 90 27.34 -32.06 9.97
C VAL A 90 28.19 -33.20 10.52
N ILE A 91 28.61 -34.11 9.65
CA ILE A 91 29.45 -35.27 9.99
C ILE A 91 30.92 -34.87 9.87
N SER A 92 31.64 -34.90 10.99
CA SER A 92 33.07 -34.59 11.06
C SER A 92 33.96 -35.82 10.96
N GLU A 93 33.45 -37.00 11.32
CA GLU A 93 34.17 -38.27 11.21
C GLU A 93 33.24 -39.38 10.69
N HIS A 94 33.74 -40.18 9.76
CA HIS A 94 33.05 -41.33 9.19
C HIS A 94 34.02 -42.52 9.11
N LYS A 95 33.64 -43.65 9.72
CA LYS A 95 34.38 -44.92 9.62
C LYS A 95 33.40 -46.09 9.45
N GLY A 96 33.28 -46.59 8.22
CA GLY A 96 32.44 -47.74 7.90
C GLY A 96 30.94 -47.43 7.98
N LEU A 97 30.29 -47.80 9.07
CA LEU A 97 28.85 -47.53 9.32
C LEU A 97 28.62 -46.65 10.55
N LYS A 98 29.71 -46.14 11.15
CA LYS A 98 29.68 -45.25 12.30
C LYS A 98 30.07 -43.85 11.85
N PHE A 99 29.28 -42.88 12.27
CA PHE A 99 29.44 -41.47 11.96
C PHE A 99 29.43 -40.66 13.25
N LYS A 100 30.17 -39.57 13.28
CA LYS A 100 30.22 -38.65 14.41
C LYS A 100 30.04 -37.22 13.93
N ASP A 101 29.19 -36.47 14.61
CA ASP A 101 28.99 -35.06 14.31
C ASP A 101 30.02 -34.15 15.01
N VAL A 102 29.94 -32.85 14.69
CA VAL A 102 30.83 -31.80 15.22
C VAL A 102 30.72 -31.56 16.73
N ILE A 103 29.67 -32.05 17.40
CA ILE A 103 29.49 -31.93 18.85
C ILE A 103 29.77 -33.26 19.59
N GLY A 104 30.11 -34.32 18.84
CA GLY A 104 30.54 -35.61 19.38
C GLY A 104 29.45 -36.67 19.43
N ASN A 105 28.23 -36.40 18.97
CA ASN A 105 27.17 -37.40 18.91
C ASN A 105 27.54 -38.47 17.89
N GLN A 106 27.26 -39.73 18.24
CA GLN A 106 27.46 -40.87 17.37
C GLN A 106 26.17 -41.28 16.68
N TYR A 107 26.27 -41.59 15.39
CA TYR A 107 25.20 -42.09 14.55
C TYR A 107 25.63 -43.38 13.89
N ASN A 108 24.69 -44.31 13.72
CA ASN A 108 24.82 -45.41 12.78
C ASN A 108 24.16 -45.03 11.44
N TRP A 109 24.33 -45.86 10.40
CA TRP A 109 23.70 -45.61 9.10
C TRP A 109 22.17 -45.53 9.17
N ARG A 110 21.52 -46.37 10.00
CA ARG A 110 20.06 -46.37 10.15
C ARG A 110 19.56 -45.03 10.69
N ASP A 111 20.28 -44.40 11.61
CA ASP A 111 19.92 -43.09 12.16
C ASP A 111 19.95 -42.01 11.06
N LEU A 112 21.03 -41.97 10.28
CA LEU A 112 21.16 -41.03 9.16
C LEU A 112 20.15 -41.32 8.04
N TYR A 113 19.86 -42.60 7.78
CA TYR A 113 18.85 -43.03 6.82
C TYR A 113 17.46 -42.51 7.22
N LEU A 114 17.03 -42.74 8.46
CA LEU A 114 15.74 -42.26 8.98
C LEU A 114 15.64 -40.73 8.98
N HIS A 115 16.76 -40.05 9.25
CA HIS A 115 16.82 -38.60 9.16
C HIS A 115 16.65 -38.10 7.71
N MET A 116 17.29 -38.76 6.74
CA MET A 116 17.14 -38.47 5.32
C MET A 116 15.73 -38.78 4.80
N VAL A 117 15.09 -39.85 5.28
CA VAL A 117 13.66 -40.12 5.03
C VAL A 117 12.81 -38.97 5.55
N SER A 118 13.05 -38.50 6.78
CA SER A 118 12.33 -37.36 7.34
C SER A 118 12.49 -36.07 6.50
N ILE A 119 13.66 -35.87 5.89
CA ILE A 119 13.88 -34.76 4.94
C ILE A 119 13.02 -34.97 3.68
N LEU A 120 13.08 -36.16 3.06
CA LEU A 120 12.33 -36.48 1.84
C LEU A 120 10.81 -36.32 2.04
N ASP A 121 10.32 -36.70 3.21
CA ASP A 121 8.90 -36.56 3.61
C ASP A 121 8.50 -35.11 3.92
N GLY A 122 9.45 -34.17 3.88
CA GLY A 122 9.15 -32.75 4.03
C GLY A 122 9.08 -32.24 5.47
N LYS A 123 9.52 -33.02 6.47
CA LYS A 123 9.48 -32.64 7.90
C LYS A 123 10.09 -31.27 8.19
N TYR A 124 11.14 -30.91 7.45
CA TYR A 124 11.91 -29.67 7.64
C TYR A 124 11.60 -28.59 6.59
N SER A 125 10.66 -28.85 5.67
CA SER A 125 10.25 -27.92 4.62
C SER A 125 9.15 -26.98 5.11
N ILE A 126 9.21 -25.70 4.72
CA ILE A 126 8.21 -24.68 5.10
C ILE A 126 6.80 -25.06 4.60
N SER A 127 6.70 -25.73 3.45
CA SER A 127 5.43 -26.12 2.86
C SER A 127 4.87 -27.44 3.42
N GLY A 128 5.67 -28.20 4.18
CA GLY A 128 5.34 -29.58 4.57
C GLY A 128 5.22 -30.56 3.39
N LEU A 129 5.64 -30.14 2.19
CA LEU A 129 5.68 -30.99 1.00
C LEU A 129 7.03 -31.70 0.91
N SER A 130 7.07 -32.79 0.13
CA SER A 130 8.29 -33.55 -0.10
C SER A 130 9.47 -32.68 -0.55
N ASP A 131 10.65 -32.99 -0.04
CA ASP A 131 11.89 -32.24 -0.28
C ASP A 131 12.99 -33.16 -0.83
N GLN A 132 14.17 -32.61 -1.07
CA GLN A 132 15.35 -33.34 -1.54
C GLN A 132 16.47 -33.26 -0.51
N VAL A 133 17.21 -34.36 -0.36
CA VAL A 133 18.40 -34.41 0.49
C VAL A 133 19.61 -33.99 -0.33
N ILE A 134 20.43 -33.13 0.26
CA ILE A 134 21.73 -32.75 -0.26
C ILE A 134 22.80 -33.33 0.65
N ILE A 135 23.74 -34.09 0.08
CA ILE A 135 24.99 -34.48 0.71
C ILE A 135 26.11 -33.68 0.08
N GLU A 136 26.79 -32.84 0.86
CA GLU A 136 27.81 -31.93 0.36
C GLU A 136 29.06 -31.88 1.23
N GLU A 137 30.09 -31.23 0.68
CA GLU A 137 31.37 -30.97 1.35
C GLU A 137 31.17 -30.20 2.66
N MET A 138 31.84 -30.70 3.72
CA MET A 138 31.98 -29.97 4.97
C MET A 138 33.08 -28.93 4.85
N LEU A 139 32.69 -27.67 4.69
CA LEU A 139 33.63 -26.54 4.69
C LEU A 139 34.25 -26.34 6.07
N ARG A 140 35.55 -25.98 6.07
CA ARG A 140 36.28 -25.64 7.30
C ARG A 140 36.53 -24.14 7.37
N PRO A 141 36.33 -23.51 8.53
CA PRO A 141 36.53 -22.07 8.68
C PRO A 141 37.98 -21.69 8.42
N HIS A 142 38.18 -20.47 7.93
CA HIS A 142 39.48 -19.86 7.80
C HIS A 142 40.16 -19.69 9.17
N LYS A 143 41.49 -19.79 9.20
CA LYS A 143 42.30 -19.77 10.43
C LYS A 143 42.01 -18.54 11.32
N ASP A 144 41.78 -17.38 10.71
CA ASP A 144 41.54 -16.12 11.42
C ASP A 144 40.18 -16.06 12.14
N LEU A 145 39.26 -17.00 11.83
CA LEU A 145 37.95 -17.10 12.49
C LEU A 145 37.94 -18.14 13.62
N LEU A 146 38.95 -19.01 13.69
CA LEU A 146 39.05 -20.06 14.73
C LEU A 146 39.04 -19.51 16.16
N PRO A 147 39.72 -18.38 16.48
CA PRO A 147 39.66 -17.83 17.84
C PRO A 147 38.26 -17.40 18.29
N PHE A 148 37.35 -17.13 17.34
CA PHE A 148 36.03 -16.57 17.63
C PHE A 148 34.90 -17.60 17.56
N SER A 149 35.19 -18.84 17.15
CA SER A 149 34.19 -19.88 16.91
C SER A 149 34.70 -21.21 17.45
N GLU A 150 34.21 -21.62 18.61
CA GLU A 150 34.61 -22.87 19.28
C GLU A 150 34.04 -24.11 18.60
N VAL A 151 32.91 -23.98 17.91
CA VAL A 151 32.18 -25.10 17.28
C VAL A 151 31.49 -24.64 16.01
N GLY A 152 31.35 -25.51 15.02
CA GLY A 152 30.58 -25.22 13.82
C GLY A 152 31.28 -24.30 12.81
N LEU A 153 30.48 -23.75 11.88
CA LEU A 153 30.97 -22.92 10.78
C LEU A 153 30.40 -21.49 10.88
N PRO A 154 31.23 -20.47 11.14
CA PRO A 154 30.83 -19.08 11.01
C PRO A 154 30.40 -18.73 9.59
N ASP A 155 29.31 -17.99 9.47
CA ASP A 155 28.85 -17.46 8.19
C ASP A 155 28.76 -15.92 8.22
N ILE A 156 28.82 -15.32 7.04
CA ILE A 156 28.81 -13.88 6.82
C ILE A 156 27.59 -13.59 5.95
N ARG A 157 26.58 -12.95 6.54
CA ARG A 157 25.40 -12.50 5.82
C ARG A 157 25.63 -11.10 5.28
N VAL A 158 25.51 -10.93 3.97
CA VAL A 158 25.56 -9.62 3.30
C VAL A 158 24.22 -9.35 2.62
N ILE A 159 23.55 -8.27 3.00
CA ILE A 159 22.38 -7.78 2.25
C ILE A 159 22.88 -6.94 1.08
N VAL A 160 22.45 -7.29 -0.13
CA VAL A 160 22.77 -6.59 -1.37
C VAL A 160 21.47 -6.07 -1.99
N PHE A 161 21.48 -4.80 -2.39
CA PHE A 161 20.37 -4.19 -3.11
C PHE A 161 20.90 -3.31 -4.23
N ASN A 162 20.36 -3.48 -5.44
CA ASN A 162 20.77 -2.73 -6.62
C ASN A 162 22.30 -2.82 -6.92
N TYR A 163 22.85 -4.02 -6.77
CA TYR A 163 24.27 -4.38 -6.88
C TYR A 163 25.18 -3.72 -5.83
N VAL A 164 24.62 -3.04 -4.83
CA VAL A 164 25.37 -2.42 -3.74
C VAL A 164 25.23 -3.27 -2.48
N PRO A 165 26.33 -3.76 -1.88
CA PRO A 165 26.30 -4.32 -0.53
C PRO A 165 25.85 -3.25 0.47
N ILE A 166 24.82 -3.52 1.25
CA ILE A 166 24.15 -2.51 2.10
C ILE A 166 24.58 -2.64 3.56
N MET A 167 24.66 -3.87 4.03
CA MET A 167 24.91 -4.19 5.42
C MET A 167 25.39 -5.62 5.52
N ALA A 168 26.29 -5.88 6.47
CA ALA A 168 26.81 -7.20 6.71
C ALA A 168 26.79 -7.55 8.21
N MET A 169 26.67 -8.83 8.51
CA MET A 169 26.94 -9.38 9.84
C MET A 169 27.67 -10.71 9.73
N LEU A 170 28.57 -10.97 10.66
CA LEU A 170 29.12 -12.29 10.93
C LEU A 170 28.19 -12.99 11.93
N ARG A 171 27.76 -14.21 11.65
CA ARG A 171 27.02 -15.06 12.58
C ARG A 171 27.97 -16.14 13.09
N LEU A 172 28.21 -16.11 14.40
CA LEU A 172 29.07 -17.05 15.09
C LEU A 172 28.23 -18.16 15.73
N PRO A 173 28.43 -19.42 15.34
CA PRO A 173 27.85 -20.55 16.05
C PRO A 173 28.40 -20.68 17.48
N THR A 174 27.60 -21.25 18.37
CA THR A 174 27.94 -21.52 19.77
C THR A 174 27.57 -22.96 20.11
N PHE A 175 27.99 -23.45 21.28
CA PHE A 175 27.53 -24.75 21.79
C PHE A 175 26.02 -24.77 22.02
N GLU A 176 25.46 -23.65 22.50
CA GLU A 176 24.02 -23.48 22.69
C GLU A 176 23.26 -23.63 21.36
N SER A 177 23.81 -23.10 20.27
CA SER A 177 23.22 -23.24 18.93
C SER A 177 23.54 -24.56 18.24
N HIS A 178 24.10 -25.54 18.98
CA HIS A 178 24.53 -26.83 18.46
C HIS A 178 25.46 -26.70 17.24
N GLY A 179 26.35 -25.70 17.25
CA GLY A 179 27.26 -25.43 16.14
C GLY A 179 26.63 -24.75 14.92
N LYS A 180 25.40 -24.23 15.03
CA LYS A 180 24.69 -23.57 13.91
C LYS A 180 24.76 -22.05 14.01
N ALA A 181 24.98 -21.39 12.87
CA ALA A 181 24.96 -19.92 12.76
C ALA A 181 23.52 -19.35 12.73
N ASN A 182 22.71 -19.72 13.73
CA ASN A 182 21.32 -19.28 13.89
C ASN A 182 21.15 -18.50 15.20
N LEU A 183 20.84 -17.22 15.08
CA LEU A 183 20.59 -16.29 16.19
C LEU A 183 19.47 -16.74 17.14
N HIS A 184 18.45 -17.42 16.62
CA HIS A 184 17.31 -17.90 17.42
C HIS A 184 17.66 -19.12 18.28
N LEU A 185 18.69 -19.88 17.90
CA LEU A 185 19.18 -21.04 18.64
C LEU A 185 20.32 -20.67 19.61
N GLY A 186 20.60 -19.39 19.84
CA GLY A 186 21.73 -18.97 20.69
C GLY A 186 23.03 -18.70 19.92
N GLY A 187 22.99 -18.53 18.60
CA GLY A 187 24.12 -18.02 17.83
C GLY A 187 24.35 -16.52 18.10
N VAL A 188 25.59 -16.05 17.97
CA VAL A 188 25.94 -14.64 18.15
C VAL A 188 25.94 -13.91 16.80
N GLY A 189 25.27 -12.76 16.72
CA GLY A 189 25.33 -11.88 15.55
C GLY A 189 26.27 -10.71 15.78
N VAL A 190 27.30 -10.57 14.96
CA VAL A 190 28.28 -9.49 15.01
C VAL A 190 28.09 -8.58 13.80
N GLY A 191 27.68 -7.33 14.01
CA GLY A 191 27.59 -6.32 12.96
C GLY A 191 28.98 -5.97 12.43
N ILE A 192 29.13 -5.98 11.11
CA ILE A 192 30.39 -5.70 10.42
C ILE A 192 30.30 -4.35 9.71
N ASP A 193 31.25 -3.48 10.00
CA ASP A 193 31.41 -2.23 9.27
C ASP A 193 31.76 -2.51 7.80
N ILE A 194 30.91 -2.03 6.90
CA ILE A 194 31.01 -2.29 5.47
C ILE A 194 32.29 -1.70 4.86
N ALA A 195 32.80 -0.57 5.37
CA ALA A 195 33.98 0.05 4.79
C ALA A 195 35.27 -0.67 5.17
N THR A 196 35.34 -1.19 6.40
CA THR A 196 36.59 -1.69 6.99
C THR A 196 36.62 -3.19 7.21
N GLY A 197 35.48 -3.88 7.25
CA GLY A 197 35.40 -5.30 7.62
C GLY A 197 35.58 -5.56 9.12
N LYS A 198 35.62 -4.50 9.94
CA LYS A 198 35.75 -4.60 11.42
C LYS A 198 34.41 -4.86 12.07
N ALA A 199 34.42 -5.65 13.13
CA ALA A 199 33.26 -5.77 14.00
C ALA A 199 32.98 -4.46 14.74
N ASN A 200 31.69 -4.13 14.87
CA ASN A 200 31.24 -2.93 15.55
C ASN A 200 30.48 -3.28 16.85
N PHE A 201 29.34 -3.94 16.72
CA PHE A 201 28.51 -4.39 17.82
C PHE A 201 28.20 -5.88 17.68
N ALA A 202 27.85 -6.52 18.79
CA ALA A 202 27.39 -7.89 18.77
C ALA A 202 26.14 -8.06 19.62
N VAL A 203 25.28 -8.98 19.20
CA VAL A 203 24.04 -9.34 19.86
C VAL A 203 24.01 -10.84 20.14
N HIS A 204 23.61 -11.21 21.34
CA HIS A 204 23.35 -12.57 21.77
C HIS A 204 22.09 -12.56 22.64
N HIS A 205 21.10 -13.42 22.35
CA HIS A 205 19.80 -13.41 23.03
C HIS A 205 19.12 -12.03 23.06
N ASN A 206 19.15 -11.31 21.94
CA ASN A 206 18.66 -9.92 21.81
C ASN A 206 19.32 -8.91 22.77
N LYS A 207 20.43 -9.25 23.43
CA LYS A 207 21.21 -8.37 24.31
C LYS A 207 22.55 -8.03 23.67
N PHE A 208 22.98 -6.78 23.81
CA PHE A 208 24.29 -6.36 23.32
C PHE A 208 25.41 -6.90 24.19
N ILE A 209 26.42 -7.49 23.55
CA ILE A 209 27.60 -8.05 24.23
C ILE A 209 28.89 -7.39 23.73
N LYS A 210 29.88 -7.30 24.62
CA LYS A 210 31.22 -6.78 24.31
C LYS A 210 32.28 -7.89 24.18
N LYS A 211 31.96 -9.07 24.70
CA LYS A 211 32.77 -10.29 24.64
C LYS A 211 31.89 -11.44 24.16
N LEU A 212 32.48 -12.36 23.41
CA LEU A 212 31.88 -13.61 22.99
C LEU A 212 31.72 -14.56 24.20
N PRO A 213 30.89 -15.62 24.08
CA PRO A 213 30.76 -16.65 25.11
C PRO A 213 32.09 -17.28 25.53
N ASN A 214 33.03 -17.42 24.59
CA ASN A 214 34.38 -17.94 24.83
C ASN A 214 35.35 -16.91 25.47
N GLY A 215 34.88 -15.71 25.79
CA GLY A 215 35.67 -14.65 26.43
C GLY A 215 36.38 -13.69 25.46
N GLU A 216 36.46 -14.00 24.17
CA GLU A 216 37.10 -13.14 23.18
C GLU A 216 36.39 -11.80 23.00
N LYS A 217 37.16 -10.73 22.77
CA LYS A 217 36.59 -9.39 22.61
C LYS A 217 36.08 -9.20 21.19
N ILE A 218 34.84 -8.70 21.05
CA ILE A 218 34.22 -8.43 19.73
C ILE A 218 35.08 -7.51 18.87
N ARG A 219 35.74 -6.51 19.47
CA ARG A 219 36.58 -5.54 18.77
C ARG A 219 37.82 -6.16 18.10
N ASN A 220 38.21 -7.38 18.48
CA ASN A 220 39.33 -8.09 17.87
C ASN A 220 38.94 -8.73 16.52
N ILE A 221 37.65 -8.79 16.20
CA ILE A 221 37.16 -9.39 14.96
C ILE A 221 37.36 -8.42 13.80
N GLN A 222 38.23 -8.82 12.87
CA GLN A 222 38.43 -8.21 11.56
C GLN A 222 38.29 -9.34 10.53
N LEU A 223 37.36 -9.20 9.59
CA LEU A 223 37.23 -10.17 8.52
C LEU A 223 38.33 -9.94 7.47
N PRO A 224 39.16 -10.95 7.15
CA PRO A 224 40.09 -10.87 6.03
C PRO A 224 39.34 -11.06 4.72
N LEU A 225 39.99 -10.75 3.59
CA LEU A 225 39.41 -10.83 2.23
C LEU A 225 38.07 -10.06 2.11
N TRP A 226 37.92 -8.97 2.84
CA TRP A 226 36.63 -8.27 2.97
C TRP A 226 36.08 -7.76 1.63
N ASP A 227 36.95 -7.23 0.79
CA ASP A 227 36.59 -6.70 -0.53
C ASP A 227 36.14 -7.81 -1.46
N GLU A 228 36.77 -8.98 -1.35
CA GLU A 228 36.39 -10.18 -2.08
C GLU A 228 35.01 -10.68 -1.63
N ILE A 229 34.74 -10.69 -0.32
CA ILE A 229 33.42 -11.05 0.25
C ILE A 229 32.32 -10.13 -0.32
N LEU A 230 32.52 -8.81 -0.27
CA LEU A 230 31.56 -7.83 -0.80
C LEU A 230 31.37 -7.97 -2.31
N THR A 231 32.47 -8.16 -3.04
CA THR A 231 32.45 -8.33 -4.49
C THR A 231 31.71 -9.60 -4.88
N MET A 232 31.93 -10.70 -4.16
CA MET A 232 31.28 -11.98 -4.39
C MET A 232 29.78 -11.90 -4.10
N ALA A 233 29.37 -11.22 -3.02
CA ALA A 233 27.96 -10.98 -2.73
C ALA A 233 27.28 -10.17 -3.86
N SER A 234 27.95 -9.13 -4.36
CA SER A 234 27.44 -8.35 -5.49
C SER A 234 27.36 -9.17 -6.80
N LYS A 235 28.40 -9.97 -7.11
CA LYS A 235 28.41 -10.89 -8.25
C LYS A 235 27.29 -11.92 -8.17
N ALA A 236 27.01 -12.46 -6.97
CA ALA A 236 25.92 -13.38 -6.75
C ALA A 236 24.53 -12.75 -7.03
N GLN A 237 24.33 -11.49 -6.63
CA GLN A 237 23.12 -10.75 -7.00
C GLN A 237 23.01 -10.54 -8.52
N LYS A 238 24.12 -10.17 -9.18
CA LYS A 238 24.16 -10.00 -10.64
C LYS A 238 23.86 -11.30 -11.37
N ALA A 239 24.37 -12.43 -10.88
CA ALA A 239 24.15 -13.74 -11.48
C ALA A 239 22.71 -14.24 -11.26
N SER A 240 22.16 -14.06 -10.06
CA SER A 240 20.80 -14.53 -9.69
C SER A 240 19.65 -13.64 -10.16
N GLN A 241 19.94 -12.37 -10.50
CA GLN A 241 18.93 -11.34 -10.82
C GLN A 241 17.93 -11.05 -9.69
N VAL A 242 18.22 -11.50 -8.46
CA VAL A 242 17.40 -11.20 -7.28
C VAL A 242 17.79 -9.83 -6.75
N LYS A 243 16.95 -8.81 -7.00
CA LYS A 243 17.28 -7.40 -6.74
C LYS A 243 17.46 -7.04 -5.27
N PHE A 244 16.68 -7.62 -4.37
CA PHE A 244 16.89 -7.55 -2.92
C PHE A 244 17.26 -8.95 -2.42
N LEU A 245 18.53 -9.13 -2.04
CA LEU A 245 19.10 -10.45 -1.76
C LEU A 245 19.93 -10.41 -0.48
N ALA A 246 19.78 -11.41 0.38
CA ALA A 246 20.83 -11.76 1.33
C ALA A 246 21.68 -12.87 0.72
N VAL A 247 22.99 -12.67 0.73
CA VAL A 247 23.97 -13.67 0.35
C VAL A 247 24.63 -14.13 1.64
N ASP A 248 24.60 -15.43 1.90
CA ASP A 248 25.28 -16.02 3.05
C ASP A 248 26.56 -16.68 2.55
N LEU A 249 27.68 -16.12 2.99
CA LEU A 249 29.02 -16.53 2.61
C LEU A 249 29.74 -17.17 3.78
N VAL A 250 30.74 -17.97 3.48
CA VAL A 250 31.69 -18.49 4.46
C VAL A 250 33.08 -18.12 3.97
N LEU A 251 33.90 -17.68 4.92
CA LEU A 251 35.32 -17.59 4.70
C LEU A 251 35.95 -18.92 5.14
N SER A 252 36.28 -19.76 4.17
CA SER A 252 36.81 -21.10 4.38
C SER A 252 38.32 -21.14 4.16
N LYS A 253 38.94 -22.31 4.37
CA LYS A 253 40.35 -22.54 3.98
C LYS A 253 40.61 -22.41 2.48
N THR A 254 39.60 -22.62 1.63
CA THR A 254 39.72 -22.56 0.16
C THR A 254 39.33 -21.20 -0.41
N GLY A 255 39.05 -20.21 0.44
CA GLY A 255 38.68 -18.85 0.05
C GLY A 255 37.24 -18.50 0.46
N VAL A 256 36.63 -17.55 -0.24
CA VAL A 256 35.26 -17.14 0.01
C VAL A 256 34.30 -18.06 -0.76
N ASN A 257 33.36 -18.68 -0.05
CA ASN A 257 32.36 -19.57 -0.63
C ASN A 257 30.94 -19.09 -0.31
N ILE A 258 30.01 -19.22 -1.25
CA ILE A 258 28.58 -18.97 -1.01
C ILE A 258 27.93 -20.25 -0.46
N LEU A 259 27.26 -20.11 0.69
CA LEU A 259 26.44 -21.17 1.27
C LEU A 259 25.03 -21.17 0.69
N GLU A 260 24.37 -20.01 0.70
CA GLU A 260 22.98 -19.87 0.29
C GLU A 260 22.64 -18.45 -0.20
N LEU A 261 21.63 -18.38 -1.07
CA LEU A 261 21.04 -17.15 -1.57
C LEU A 261 19.62 -17.02 -1.01
N ASN A 262 19.35 -15.95 -0.27
CA ASN A 262 18.11 -15.76 0.45
C ASN A 262 17.32 -14.56 -0.07
N ALA A 263 16.25 -14.81 -0.81
CA ALA A 263 15.35 -13.75 -1.29
C ALA A 263 14.47 -13.13 -0.18
N ARG A 264 14.44 -13.72 1.02
CA ARG A 264 13.66 -13.27 2.19
C ARG A 264 14.52 -13.10 3.44
N ALA A 265 15.56 -12.28 3.33
CA ALA A 265 16.55 -12.02 4.39
C ALA A 265 15.92 -11.62 5.74
N GLY A 266 16.28 -12.33 6.81
CA GLY A 266 15.93 -11.94 8.18
C GLY A 266 16.49 -10.57 8.58
N LEU A 267 15.79 -9.86 9.47
CA LEU A 267 16.11 -8.48 9.85
C LEU A 267 16.95 -8.36 11.13
N GLY A 268 17.50 -9.45 11.67
CA GLY A 268 18.40 -9.39 12.83
C GLY A 268 19.68 -8.58 12.56
N ILE A 269 20.07 -8.44 11.29
CA ILE A 269 21.27 -7.72 10.85
C ILE A 269 21.27 -6.23 11.21
N GLN A 270 20.11 -5.57 11.22
CA GLN A 270 20.00 -4.15 11.65
C GLN A 270 20.20 -4.00 13.16
N ILE A 271 19.82 -5.01 13.94
CA ILE A 271 20.06 -5.04 15.40
C ILE A 271 21.56 -5.23 15.64
N ALA A 272 22.17 -6.25 15.00
CA ALA A 272 23.60 -6.53 15.12
C ALA A 272 24.48 -5.33 14.72
N ASN A 273 24.04 -4.51 13.76
CA ASN A 273 24.76 -3.31 13.33
C ASN A 273 24.37 -2.03 14.09
N GLN A 274 23.27 -2.03 14.85
CA GLN A 274 22.63 -0.83 15.42
C GLN A 274 22.32 0.26 14.37
N ILE A 275 22.08 -0.15 13.12
CA ILE A 275 21.83 0.76 12.01
C ILE A 275 20.50 0.38 11.37
N PRO A 276 19.54 1.32 11.25
CA PRO A 276 18.28 1.05 10.60
C PRO A 276 18.47 0.71 9.11
N LEU A 277 18.04 -0.48 8.68
CA LEU A 277 18.32 -0.99 7.33
C LEU A 277 17.64 -0.15 6.23
N GLN A 278 16.44 0.37 6.48
CA GLN A 278 15.68 1.14 5.48
C GLN A 278 16.42 2.41 5.07
N HIS A 279 17.11 3.08 6.01
CA HIS A 279 17.90 4.27 5.71
C HIS A 279 18.99 3.99 4.68
N ARG A 280 19.67 2.84 4.79
CA ARG A 280 20.72 2.46 3.83
C ARG A 280 20.14 2.04 2.48
N LEU A 281 19.03 1.32 2.47
CA LEU A 281 18.37 0.89 1.23
C LEU A 281 17.90 2.07 0.37
N ARG A 282 17.31 3.12 0.98
CA ARG A 282 16.85 4.31 0.26
C ARG A 282 17.98 5.06 -0.45
N LYS A 283 19.19 5.09 0.13
CA LYS A 283 20.35 5.79 -0.44
C LYS A 283 20.80 5.22 -1.79
N VAL A 284 20.45 3.97 -2.10
CA VAL A 284 20.92 3.27 -3.30
C VAL A 284 19.80 2.88 -4.26
N GLU A 285 18.54 3.17 -3.90
CA GLU A 285 17.35 2.69 -4.63
C GLU A 285 17.31 3.18 -6.09
N ASP A 286 17.72 4.43 -6.31
CA ASP A 286 17.68 5.09 -7.62
C ASP A 286 19.06 5.15 -8.31
N LEU A 287 20.09 4.54 -7.72
CA LEU A 287 21.43 4.54 -8.32
C LEU A 287 21.48 3.63 -9.55
N LYS A 288 22.25 4.02 -10.57
CA LYS A 288 22.59 3.13 -11.69
C LYS A 288 24.00 2.59 -11.48
N VAL A 289 24.10 1.32 -11.14
CA VAL A 289 25.38 0.65 -10.86
C VAL A 289 25.76 -0.22 -12.06
N SER A 290 26.90 0.08 -12.68
CA SER A 290 27.37 -0.54 -13.93
C SER A 290 28.09 -1.88 -13.72
N SER A 291 28.78 -2.07 -12.59
CA SER A 291 29.53 -3.29 -12.27
C SER A 291 29.45 -3.65 -10.78
N SER A 292 29.78 -4.90 -10.44
CA SER A 292 29.80 -5.36 -9.05
C SER A 292 30.86 -4.61 -8.24
N GLU A 293 32.01 -4.38 -8.84
CA GLU A 293 33.16 -3.66 -8.27
C GLU A 293 32.75 -2.21 -7.97
N LYS A 294 32.04 -1.55 -8.89
CA LYS A 294 31.51 -0.20 -8.65
C LYS A 294 30.47 -0.18 -7.53
N GLY A 295 29.66 -1.23 -7.42
CA GLY A 295 28.73 -1.42 -6.31
C GLY A 295 29.43 -1.50 -4.95
N VAL A 296 30.56 -2.18 -4.86
CA VAL A 296 31.39 -2.23 -3.65
C VAL A 296 32.00 -0.87 -3.32
N GLU A 297 32.52 -0.13 -4.31
CA GLU A 297 33.03 1.23 -4.09
C GLU A 297 31.96 2.16 -3.53
N ILE A 298 30.77 2.18 -4.15
CA ILE A 298 29.62 2.98 -3.71
C ILE A 298 29.21 2.59 -2.28
N SER A 299 29.17 1.29 -2.00
CA SER A 299 28.85 0.75 -0.69
C SER A 299 29.78 1.32 0.39
N LYS A 300 31.09 1.22 0.18
CA LYS A 300 32.09 1.73 1.13
C LYS A 300 32.04 3.25 1.29
N ALA A 301 31.84 3.98 0.19
CA ALA A 301 31.74 5.43 0.23
C ALA A 301 30.50 5.91 1.01
N LEU A 302 29.32 5.31 0.76
CA LEU A 302 28.06 5.73 1.37
C LEU A 302 27.87 5.26 2.81
N PHE A 303 28.52 4.16 3.21
CA PHE A 303 28.24 3.46 4.47
C PHE A 303 29.44 3.32 5.41
N SER A 304 30.55 4.02 5.15
CA SER A 304 31.69 4.05 6.08
C SER A 304 31.31 4.60 7.45
N ALA A 305 31.64 3.87 8.52
CA ALA A 305 31.57 4.40 9.87
C ALA A 305 32.81 5.26 10.17
N VAL A 306 32.86 6.46 9.60
CA VAL A 306 33.73 7.50 10.18
C VAL A 306 33.12 7.91 11.51
N THR A 307 33.66 7.30 12.55
CA THR A 307 33.52 7.71 13.94
C THR A 307 34.17 9.08 14.08
N LYS A 308 33.38 10.16 14.12
CA LYS A 308 33.78 11.35 14.87
C LYS A 308 33.73 10.97 16.36
N LYS A 309 34.79 10.33 16.86
CA LYS A 309 35.05 10.23 18.31
C LYS A 309 35.42 11.63 18.82
N PRO A 310 35.05 11.95 20.07
CA PRO A 310 35.17 13.28 20.63
C PRO A 310 36.62 13.53 21.03
N GLU A 311 37.36 14.33 20.26
CA GLU A 311 38.56 14.95 20.78
C GLU A 311 38.18 16.06 21.75
N LYS A 312 38.89 16.07 22.88
CA LYS A 312 38.72 17.01 23.99
C LYS A 312 38.63 18.44 23.46
N LYS A 313 37.56 19.13 23.89
CA LYS A 313 37.42 20.59 23.97
C LYS A 313 38.56 21.38 23.30
N SER A 314 38.39 21.70 22.02
CA SER A 314 38.53 23.10 21.60
C SER A 314 37.14 23.57 21.17
N LYS A 315 36.72 24.70 21.71
CA LYS A 315 35.35 25.22 21.62
C LYS A 315 34.98 25.57 20.17
N ASN A 316 33.78 25.14 19.80
CA ASN A 316 32.85 25.72 18.83
C ASN A 316 33.29 25.85 17.35
N ARG A 317 32.55 25.14 16.50
CA ARG A 317 31.64 25.83 15.55
C ARG A 317 30.52 24.89 15.13
N LEU A 318 29.31 25.13 15.65
CA LEU A 318 28.09 24.79 14.93
C LEU A 318 28.18 25.50 13.58
N GLU A 319 28.00 24.78 12.48
CA GLU A 319 27.72 25.40 11.18
C GLU A 319 26.42 26.17 11.33
N LYS A 320 26.54 27.49 11.54
CA LYS A 320 25.42 28.41 11.66
C LYS A 320 24.71 28.49 10.31
N LYS A 321 23.39 28.46 10.32
CA LYS A 321 22.57 28.63 9.11
C LYS A 321 22.67 30.07 8.63
N VAL A 322 22.69 30.30 7.32
CA VAL A 322 22.73 31.65 6.73
C VAL A 322 21.30 32.17 6.54
N ILE A 323 21.05 33.44 6.89
CA ILE A 323 19.77 34.18 6.70
C ILE A 323 20.04 35.53 6.05
N GLY A 324 19.05 36.06 5.32
CA GLY A 324 19.12 37.38 4.67
C GLY A 324 18.71 38.55 5.57
N ILE A 325 18.67 39.76 5.01
CA ILE A 325 18.18 40.98 5.70
C ILE A 325 16.65 40.95 5.86
N PHE A 326 15.94 40.16 5.06
CA PHE A 326 14.51 39.93 5.19
C PHE A 326 14.22 38.43 5.24
N GLU A 327 13.45 37.99 6.23
CA GLU A 327 13.05 36.59 6.42
C GLU A 327 11.58 36.52 6.86
N GLU A 328 10.91 35.43 6.51
CA GLU A 328 9.58 35.13 7.06
C GLU A 328 9.71 34.32 8.34
N ILE A 329 8.96 34.70 9.37
CA ILE A 329 8.95 34.01 10.67
C ILE A 329 7.53 33.66 11.10
N ASP A 330 7.41 32.63 11.92
CA ASP A 330 6.17 32.36 12.67
C ASP A 330 6.32 32.86 14.10
N ILE A 331 5.36 33.66 14.58
CA ILE A 331 5.33 34.12 15.97
C ILE A 331 4.46 33.14 16.78
N LEU A 332 5.12 32.27 17.53
CA LEU A 332 4.44 31.19 18.25
C LEU A 332 3.54 31.73 19.37
N ASN A 333 2.43 31.04 19.61
CA ASN A 333 1.35 31.47 20.53
C ASN A 333 0.59 32.72 20.07
N THR A 334 0.68 33.06 18.79
CA THR A 334 -0.15 34.07 18.11
C THR A 334 -0.63 33.48 16.78
N PRO A 335 -1.67 34.05 16.14
CA PRO A 335 -2.11 33.60 14.82
C PRO A 335 -1.16 34.02 13.67
N ASN A 336 -0.04 34.69 13.96
CA ASN A 336 0.84 35.26 12.94
C ASN A 336 1.84 34.22 12.41
N THR A 337 1.59 33.74 11.20
CA THR A 337 2.46 32.83 10.42
C THR A 337 2.99 33.53 9.17
N SER A 338 4.23 33.24 8.76
CA SER A 338 4.90 33.90 7.61
C SER A 338 4.93 35.43 7.70
N VAL A 339 5.30 35.98 8.87
CA VAL A 339 5.43 37.43 9.02
C VAL A 339 6.76 37.90 8.42
N LEU A 340 6.68 38.77 7.41
CA LEU A 340 7.87 39.40 6.83
C LEU A 340 8.60 40.23 7.89
N THR A 341 9.85 39.85 8.14
CA THR A 341 10.67 40.35 9.23
C THR A 341 11.98 40.89 8.71
N LYS A 342 12.33 42.11 9.12
CA LYS A 342 13.64 42.68 8.85
C LYS A 342 14.64 42.24 9.91
N ILE A 343 15.77 41.70 9.45
CA ILE A 343 16.94 41.41 10.29
C ILE A 343 17.86 42.62 10.23
N ASP A 344 18.06 43.28 11.38
CA ASP A 344 19.03 44.36 11.52
C ASP A 344 20.37 43.76 12.02
N PRO A 345 21.42 43.61 11.18
CA PRO A 345 22.66 42.93 11.57
C PRO A 345 23.36 43.58 12.77
N HIS A 346 23.13 44.88 13.00
CA HIS A 346 23.80 45.65 14.05
C HIS A 346 22.89 45.95 15.26
N GLY A 347 21.58 45.78 15.08
CA GLY A 347 20.56 45.94 16.11
C GLY A 347 20.67 44.91 17.25
N ASN A 348 20.19 45.31 18.43
CA ASN A 348 20.13 44.46 19.62
C ASN A 348 18.69 44.19 20.10
N GLU A 349 17.71 44.89 19.53
CA GLU A 349 16.33 44.83 19.98
C GLU A 349 15.48 44.01 19.02
N VAL A 350 14.41 43.42 19.54
CA VAL A 350 13.35 42.82 18.73
C VAL A 350 12.10 43.66 18.88
N LEU A 351 11.58 44.16 17.77
CA LEU A 351 10.44 45.07 17.72
C LEU A 351 9.29 44.40 16.97
N TYR A 352 8.10 44.39 17.58
CA TYR A 352 6.86 43.97 16.95
C TYR A 352 5.96 45.17 16.73
N ASP A 353 5.36 45.25 15.55
CA ASP A 353 4.32 46.22 15.25
C ASP A 353 3.11 46.02 16.17
N GLU A 354 2.60 47.11 16.75
CA GLU A 354 1.45 47.08 17.66
C GLU A 354 0.17 46.56 17.03
N THR A 355 0.04 46.63 15.70
CA THR A 355 -1.14 46.19 14.95
C THR A 355 -1.20 44.69 14.71
N LEU A 356 -0.13 43.93 14.99
CA LEU A 356 -0.10 42.49 14.75
C LEU A 356 -1.10 41.72 15.65
N PRO A 357 -2.03 40.94 15.09
CA PRO A 357 -3.06 40.24 15.87
C PRO A 357 -2.49 39.34 16.96
N GLY A 358 -2.91 39.54 18.20
CA GLY A 358 -2.52 38.68 19.33
C GLY A 358 -1.15 38.99 19.95
N ILE A 359 -0.42 40.01 19.47
CA ILE A 359 0.81 40.49 20.12
C ILE A 359 0.53 41.05 21.52
N ASP A 360 -0.65 41.62 21.78
CA ASP A 360 -1.05 42.09 23.11
C ASP A 360 -1.13 40.99 24.17
N LYS A 361 -1.28 39.73 23.74
CA LYS A 361 -1.30 38.56 24.63
C LYS A 361 0.11 38.09 25.00
N LEU A 362 1.12 38.50 24.24
CA LEU A 362 2.52 38.19 24.55
C LEU A 362 3.03 39.15 25.63
N LYS A 363 3.71 38.58 26.64
CA LYS A 363 4.31 39.34 27.76
C LYS A 363 5.71 39.84 27.37
N ARG A 364 6.71 39.70 28.24
CA ARG A 364 8.09 40.20 28.00
C ARG A 364 8.91 39.37 27.00
N TYR A 365 8.46 38.17 26.62
CA TYR A 365 9.21 37.27 25.75
C TYR A 365 8.31 36.70 24.65
N SER A 366 8.91 36.49 23.47
CA SER A 366 8.27 35.81 22.34
C SER A 366 9.11 34.62 21.92
N ASP A 367 8.42 33.54 21.56
CA ASP A 367 9.01 32.43 20.81
C ASP A 367 8.69 32.62 19.33
N ILE A 368 9.69 32.48 18.46
CA ILE A 368 9.48 32.48 17.02
C ILE A 368 10.06 31.22 16.39
N LEU A 369 9.59 30.90 15.19
CA LEU A 369 10.19 29.91 14.31
C LEU A 369 10.77 30.62 13.08
N ILE A 370 12.08 30.47 12.85
CA ILE A 370 12.77 30.97 11.66
C ILE A 370 13.60 29.84 11.07
N ARG A 371 13.37 29.49 9.79
CA ARG A 371 14.01 28.35 9.08
C ARG A 371 13.97 27.04 9.88
N GLY A 372 12.86 26.78 10.57
CA GLY A 372 12.63 25.59 11.39
C GLY A 372 13.40 25.56 12.73
N GLU A 373 14.09 26.64 13.11
CA GLU A 373 14.66 26.80 14.45
C GLU A 373 13.78 27.68 15.33
N ARG A 374 13.50 27.20 16.54
CA ARG A 374 12.75 27.96 17.53
C ARG A 374 13.71 28.82 18.34
N ILE A 375 13.44 30.13 18.39
CA ILE A 375 14.24 31.10 19.13
C ILE A 375 13.34 31.86 20.08
N ARG A 376 13.82 32.10 21.30
CA ARG A 376 13.13 32.91 22.31
C ARG A 376 13.93 34.17 22.58
N PHE A 377 13.28 35.32 22.56
CA PHE A 377 13.90 36.61 22.92
C PHE A 377 12.92 37.55 23.62
N HIS A 378 13.48 38.57 24.25
CA HIS A 378 12.72 39.72 24.74
C HIS A 378 12.34 40.61 23.55
N PHE A 379 11.11 41.12 23.53
CA PHE A 379 10.66 42.03 22.47
C PHE A 379 10.06 43.31 23.07
N LYS A 380 9.99 44.36 22.26
CA LYS A 380 9.26 45.59 22.54
C LYS A 380 8.21 45.79 21.46
N LYS A 381 7.14 46.50 21.82
CA LYS A 381 6.16 46.97 20.85
C LYS A 381 6.61 48.33 20.31
N ALA A 382 6.41 48.55 19.02
CA ALA A 382 6.73 49.81 18.36
C ALA A 382 5.74 50.03 17.21
N ASP A 383 5.53 51.29 16.82
CA ASP A 383 4.79 51.60 15.61
C ASP A 383 5.69 51.39 14.38
N LEU A 384 5.41 50.36 13.59
CA LEU A 384 6.06 50.06 12.31
C LEU A 384 5.07 50.21 11.14
N SER A 385 3.98 50.95 11.32
CA SER A 385 2.89 51.09 10.36
C SER A 385 3.37 51.59 8.98
N ALA A 386 4.38 52.46 8.95
CA ALA A 386 4.99 53.01 7.74
C ALA A 386 6.03 52.11 7.05
N SER A 387 6.34 50.93 7.59
CA SER A 387 7.33 49.99 7.04
C SER A 387 6.67 48.80 6.31
N PRO A 388 7.33 48.22 5.28
CA PRO A 388 6.80 47.05 4.57
C PRO A 388 6.91 45.73 5.37
N TYR A 389 7.57 45.76 6.53
CA TYR A 389 7.74 44.64 7.46
C TYR A 389 7.10 45.01 8.80
N LYS A 390 6.57 43.99 9.49
CA LYS A 390 5.85 44.15 10.77
C LYS A 390 6.67 43.70 11.99
N VAL A 391 7.87 43.19 11.76
CA VAL A 391 8.80 42.77 12.80
C VAL A 391 10.21 43.19 12.42
N VAL A 392 10.99 43.61 13.41
CA VAL A 392 12.44 43.82 13.30
C VAL A 392 13.15 42.97 14.33
N ILE A 393 14.15 42.18 13.92
CA ILE A 393 14.99 41.38 14.84
C ILE A 393 16.44 41.84 14.72
N GLY A 394 17.01 42.31 15.83
CA GLY A 394 18.43 42.60 15.94
C GLY A 394 19.28 41.33 15.79
N GLY A 395 20.32 41.39 14.97
CA GLY A 395 21.21 40.29 14.64
C GLY A 395 21.95 39.72 15.86
N LYS A 396 22.15 40.52 16.91
CA LYS A 396 22.70 40.07 18.19
C LYS A 396 21.78 39.09 18.94
N ALA A 397 20.48 39.07 18.64
CA ALA A 397 19.55 38.07 19.15
C ALA A 397 19.60 36.73 18.37
N LEU A 398 20.24 36.71 17.19
CA LEU A 398 20.32 35.58 16.27
C LEU A 398 21.70 34.92 16.26
N ASN A 399 22.24 34.63 17.45
CA ASN A 399 23.60 34.11 17.64
C ASN A 399 23.90 32.78 16.93
N ASN A 400 22.87 32.04 16.51
CA ASN A 400 22.98 30.76 15.81
C ASN A 400 22.97 30.89 14.27
N PHE A 401 22.90 32.11 13.73
CA PHE A 401 22.82 32.37 12.30
C PHE A 401 24.00 33.21 11.78
N PHE A 402 24.31 33.10 10.49
CA PHE A 402 25.12 34.06 9.73
C PHE A 402 24.17 34.96 8.95
N ILE A 403 24.34 36.28 9.03
CA ILE A 403 23.51 37.23 8.28
C ILE A 403 24.31 37.66 7.06
N ASP A 404 23.81 37.37 5.86
CA ASP A 404 24.44 37.77 4.60
C ASP A 404 23.66 38.94 3.98
N PRO A 405 24.20 40.18 4.00
CA PRO A 405 23.54 41.36 3.46
C PRO A 405 23.35 41.32 1.93
N ASN A 406 24.10 40.48 1.22
CA ASN A 406 24.08 40.38 -0.24
C ASN A 406 23.14 39.27 -0.74
N GLN A 407 22.51 38.53 0.17
CA GLN A 407 21.48 37.57 -0.18
C GLN A 407 20.24 38.33 -0.65
N LYS A 408 20.11 38.46 -1.98
CA LYS A 408 18.97 39.14 -2.62
C LYS A 408 17.65 38.56 -2.12
N ASP A 409 16.69 39.45 -1.90
CA ASP A 409 15.35 39.18 -1.39
C ASP A 409 14.79 37.87 -1.97
N ILE A 410 14.48 36.92 -1.08
CA ILE A 410 13.53 35.85 -1.41
C ILE A 410 12.15 36.50 -1.26
N VAL A 411 11.81 37.40 -2.19
CA VAL A 411 10.42 37.56 -2.59
C VAL A 411 10.14 36.42 -3.55
N ASN A 412 9.46 35.40 -3.03
CA ASN A 412 8.80 34.32 -3.76
C ASN A 412 9.44 33.85 -5.08
N SER A 413 10.25 32.79 -4.97
CA SER A 413 10.38 31.82 -6.07
C SER A 413 10.36 30.36 -5.61
N ASP A 414 9.82 30.09 -4.40
CA ASP A 414 9.73 28.74 -3.81
C ASP A 414 8.40 28.03 -4.08
N GLU A 415 7.61 28.45 -5.08
CA GLU A 415 6.44 27.68 -5.51
C GLU A 415 6.82 26.45 -6.35
N LYS A 416 7.96 26.44 -7.07
CA LYS A 416 8.26 25.37 -8.05
C LYS A 416 8.97 24.11 -7.52
N ASN A 417 9.61 24.15 -6.34
CA ASN A 417 10.37 23.00 -5.83
C ASN A 417 9.64 22.18 -4.75
N SER A 418 8.70 22.77 -4.01
CA SER A 418 7.85 22.02 -3.07
C SER A 418 6.85 21.11 -3.81
N GLU A 419 6.40 21.55 -5.00
CA GLU A 419 5.54 20.80 -5.90
C GLU A 419 6.11 19.40 -6.21
N SER A 420 7.42 19.21 -6.37
CA SER A 420 7.97 17.89 -6.77
C SER A 420 7.77 16.78 -5.72
N ILE A 421 7.92 17.08 -4.42
CA ILE A 421 7.88 16.06 -3.36
C ILE A 421 6.44 15.81 -2.92
N SER A 422 5.66 16.87 -2.71
CA SER A 422 4.25 16.75 -2.35
C SER A 422 3.46 16.06 -3.47
N GLU A 423 3.76 16.38 -4.73
CA GLU A 423 3.17 15.72 -5.90
C GLU A 423 3.48 14.22 -5.96
N LYS A 424 4.73 13.84 -5.67
CA LYS A 424 5.11 12.41 -5.59
C LYS A 424 4.37 11.68 -4.46
N ILE A 425 4.19 12.33 -3.31
CA ILE A 425 3.46 11.75 -2.18
C ILE A 425 1.98 11.56 -2.56
N ILE A 426 1.34 12.58 -3.11
CA ILE A 426 -0.06 12.51 -3.56
C ILE A 426 -0.25 11.45 -4.63
N LYS A 427 0.62 11.37 -5.65
CA LYS A 427 0.56 10.31 -6.67
C LYS A 427 0.71 8.90 -6.09
N ASN A 428 1.46 8.74 -5.00
CA ASN A 428 1.59 7.45 -4.31
C ASN A 428 0.34 7.12 -3.49
N ILE A 429 -0.24 8.11 -2.79
CA ILE A 429 -1.52 7.96 -2.08
C ILE A 429 -2.60 7.57 -3.09
N ASP A 430 -2.76 8.34 -4.17
CA ASP A 430 -3.67 8.10 -5.28
C ASP A 430 -3.55 6.67 -5.82
N LYS A 431 -2.33 6.23 -6.12
CA LYS A 431 -2.06 4.87 -6.61
C LYS A 431 -2.52 3.80 -5.60
N LYS A 432 -2.23 3.98 -4.31
CA LYS A 432 -2.60 2.99 -3.28
C LYS A 432 -4.11 2.92 -3.09
N LEU A 433 -4.79 4.06 -2.95
CA LEU A 433 -6.25 4.13 -2.85
C LEU A 433 -6.92 3.51 -4.09
N TYR A 434 -6.40 3.78 -5.29
CA TYR A 434 -6.90 3.19 -6.53
C TYR A 434 -6.89 1.66 -6.54
N PHE A 435 -5.80 1.04 -6.07
CA PHE A 435 -5.67 -0.42 -6.05
C PHE A 435 -6.52 -1.04 -4.96
N THR A 436 -6.59 -0.44 -3.77
CA THR A 436 -7.41 -0.95 -2.68
C THR A 436 -8.91 -0.85 -3.01
N ASP A 437 -9.40 0.31 -3.50
CA ASP A 437 -10.81 0.47 -3.89
C ASP A 437 -11.22 -0.50 -5.02
N LYS A 438 -10.26 -0.94 -5.86
CA LYS A 438 -10.50 -1.97 -6.89
C LYS A 438 -10.87 -3.33 -6.30
N GLU A 439 -10.35 -3.67 -5.13
CA GLU A 439 -10.48 -5.00 -4.52
C GLU A 439 -11.80 -5.15 -3.76
N LEU A 440 -12.33 -4.08 -3.18
CA LEU A 440 -13.48 -4.11 -2.26
C LEU A 440 -14.80 -4.62 -2.88
N LYS A 441 -15.05 -4.35 -4.17
CA LYS A 441 -16.21 -4.87 -4.96
C LYS A 441 -17.53 -5.03 -4.19
N ILE A 442 -18.02 -3.98 -3.51
CA ILE A 442 -19.17 -4.03 -2.59
C ILE A 442 -20.38 -4.81 -3.13
N LEU A 443 -20.78 -4.56 -4.38
CA LEU A 443 -21.94 -5.20 -5.00
C LEU A 443 -21.86 -6.74 -5.04
N SER A 444 -20.67 -7.33 -5.09
CA SER A 444 -20.53 -8.80 -5.07
C SER A 444 -20.74 -9.42 -3.69
N HIS A 445 -20.72 -8.62 -2.62
CA HIS A 445 -20.80 -9.10 -1.24
C HIS A 445 -22.19 -8.87 -0.61
N ILE A 446 -22.95 -7.89 -1.08
CA ILE A 446 -24.30 -7.56 -0.56
C ILE A 446 -25.44 -8.31 -1.27
N LYS A 447 -25.13 -9.32 -2.09
CA LYS A 447 -26.13 -10.18 -2.73
C LYS A 447 -26.30 -11.47 -1.90
N PRO A 448 -27.50 -11.78 -1.39
CA PRO A 448 -27.70 -12.99 -0.61
C PRO A 448 -27.64 -14.24 -1.49
N LEU A 449 -27.12 -15.32 -0.91
CA LEU A 449 -26.95 -16.62 -1.56
C LEU A 449 -28.31 -17.29 -1.82
N ASN A 450 -29.25 -17.12 -0.90
CA ASN A 450 -30.61 -17.69 -0.94
C ASN A 450 -31.65 -16.71 -1.51
N PHE A 451 -31.24 -15.72 -2.31
CA PHE A 451 -32.15 -14.66 -2.82
C PHE A 451 -33.40 -15.19 -3.53
N LEU A 452 -33.24 -16.16 -4.45
CA LEU A 452 -34.36 -16.68 -5.24
C LEU A 452 -35.32 -17.51 -4.38
N GLU A 453 -34.76 -18.37 -3.52
CA GLU A 453 -35.52 -19.22 -2.60
C GLU A 453 -36.38 -18.39 -1.65
N GLU A 454 -35.79 -17.39 -0.98
CA GLU A 454 -36.54 -16.54 -0.05
C GLU A 454 -37.59 -15.68 -0.74
N LYS A 455 -37.31 -15.24 -1.98
CA LYS A 455 -38.29 -14.52 -2.79
C LYS A 455 -39.51 -15.38 -3.10
N ASP A 456 -39.29 -16.61 -3.55
CA ASP A 456 -40.40 -17.49 -3.95
C ASP A 456 -41.23 -17.91 -2.73
N LYS A 457 -40.58 -18.22 -1.60
CA LYS A 457 -41.26 -18.50 -0.33
C LYS A 457 -42.10 -17.30 0.15
N PHE A 458 -41.51 -16.11 0.21
CA PHE A 458 -42.21 -14.93 0.69
C PHE A 458 -43.39 -14.56 -0.21
N LEU A 459 -43.22 -14.60 -1.54
CA LEU A 459 -44.31 -14.25 -2.45
C LEU A 459 -45.46 -15.26 -2.42
N ALA A 460 -45.22 -16.50 -1.98
CA ALA A 460 -46.27 -17.48 -1.78
C ALA A 460 -47.20 -17.10 -0.62
N THR A 461 -46.64 -16.77 0.56
CA THR A 461 -47.42 -16.60 1.80
C THR A 461 -47.59 -15.14 2.25
N LYS A 462 -46.55 -14.31 2.07
CA LYS A 462 -46.51 -12.87 2.40
C LYS A 462 -46.82 -12.56 3.88
N ASP A 463 -46.39 -13.44 4.79
CA ASP A 463 -46.71 -13.43 6.23
C ASP A 463 -45.47 -13.53 7.14
N PHE A 464 -44.25 -13.55 6.58
CA PHE A 464 -43.00 -13.60 7.34
C PHE A 464 -41.96 -12.63 6.77
N SER A 465 -40.94 -12.24 7.55
CA SER A 465 -39.79 -11.49 7.03
C SER A 465 -38.70 -12.44 6.53
N PRO A 466 -38.21 -12.31 5.28
CA PRO A 466 -37.16 -13.16 4.72
C PRO A 466 -35.88 -13.20 5.55
N LYS A 467 -35.19 -14.35 5.56
CA LYS A 467 -33.87 -14.47 6.20
C LYS A 467 -32.79 -14.62 5.15
N PHE A 468 -31.93 -13.62 5.02
CA PHE A 468 -30.88 -13.60 4.01
C PHE A 468 -29.56 -14.18 4.50
N ILE A 469 -28.92 -14.97 3.65
CA ILE A 469 -27.62 -15.59 3.94
C ILE A 469 -26.55 -14.93 3.05
N TYR A 470 -25.52 -14.37 3.68
CA TYR A 470 -24.41 -13.71 3.00
C TYR A 470 -23.11 -14.51 3.11
N LYS A 471 -22.31 -14.46 2.05
CA LYS A 471 -20.94 -14.99 2.07
C LYS A 471 -20.01 -13.94 2.65
N LYS A 472 -19.34 -14.26 3.77
CA LYS A 472 -18.29 -13.39 4.31
C LYS A 472 -17.18 -13.16 3.28
N PRO A 473 -16.73 -11.92 3.07
CA PRO A 473 -15.64 -11.65 2.15
C PRO A 473 -14.33 -12.30 2.63
N ASP A 474 -13.62 -13.00 1.72
CA ASP A 474 -12.28 -13.55 1.98
C ASP A 474 -11.23 -12.44 1.86
N MET A 475 -11.24 -11.51 2.82
CA MET A 475 -10.38 -10.32 2.85
C MET A 475 -9.89 -10.03 4.27
N ASN A 476 -8.63 -9.60 4.40
CA ASN A 476 -8.07 -9.18 5.69
C ASN A 476 -8.42 -7.71 5.97
N PHE A 477 -9.61 -7.46 6.51
CA PHE A 477 -10.08 -6.11 6.82
C PHE A 477 -9.14 -5.35 7.77
N THR A 478 -8.64 -6.01 8.83
CA THR A 478 -7.68 -5.41 9.77
C THR A 478 -6.40 -4.96 9.06
N GLY A 479 -5.91 -5.76 8.12
CA GLY A 479 -4.75 -5.43 7.30
C GLY A 479 -4.99 -4.21 6.39
N LEU A 480 -6.16 -4.17 5.73
CA LEU A 480 -6.56 -3.06 4.85
C LEU A 480 -6.73 -1.75 5.63
N LEU A 481 -7.41 -1.78 6.79
CA LEU A 481 -7.59 -0.62 7.65
C LEU A 481 -6.25 -0.09 8.16
N ARG A 482 -5.33 -0.96 8.57
CA ARG A 482 -3.98 -0.57 8.97
C ARG A 482 -3.21 0.08 7.82
N ASP A 483 -3.33 -0.48 6.62
CA ASP A 483 -2.62 0.01 5.44
C ASP A 483 -3.13 1.38 4.96
N ILE A 484 -4.43 1.66 5.10
CA ILE A 484 -5.05 2.95 4.82
C ILE A 484 -4.69 3.96 5.91
N SER A 485 -4.81 3.57 7.18
CA SER A 485 -4.51 4.44 8.33
C SER A 485 -3.04 4.88 8.40
N ALA A 486 -2.13 4.09 7.82
CA ALA A 486 -0.70 4.39 7.74
C ALA A 486 -0.32 5.34 6.59
N LEU A 487 -1.28 5.79 5.77
CA LEU A 487 -1.01 6.78 4.73
C LEU A 487 -0.58 8.12 5.36
N PRO A 488 0.32 8.89 4.69
CA PRO A 488 0.81 10.15 5.22
C PRO A 488 -0.33 11.11 5.59
N LYS A 489 -0.26 11.65 6.81
CA LYS A 489 -1.15 12.70 7.32
C LYS A 489 -0.49 14.07 7.08
N ASN A 490 -1.28 15.09 6.70
CA ASN A 490 -0.86 16.49 6.52
C ASN A 490 0.15 16.71 5.37
N VAL A 491 -0.22 16.32 4.15
CA VAL A 491 0.59 16.62 2.95
C VAL A 491 0.27 18.04 2.47
N ASN A 492 1.29 18.88 2.31
CA ASN A 492 1.14 20.22 1.76
C ASN A 492 0.92 20.15 0.24
N HIS A 493 -0.32 19.94 -0.18
CA HIS A 493 -0.72 19.88 -1.59
C HIS A 493 -2.19 20.33 -1.75
N PRO A 494 -2.54 21.16 -2.76
CA PRO A 494 -3.90 21.69 -2.93
C PRO A 494 -4.98 20.61 -3.06
N LEU A 495 -4.66 19.50 -3.74
CA LEU A 495 -5.58 18.35 -3.89
C LEU A 495 -5.62 17.40 -2.68
N TYR A 496 -4.76 17.56 -1.67
CA TYR A 496 -4.71 16.65 -0.52
C TYR A 496 -6.06 16.44 0.20
N PRO A 497 -6.92 17.47 0.37
CA PRO A 497 -8.24 17.29 0.96
C PRO A 497 -9.11 16.24 0.25
N LEU A 498 -9.00 16.10 -1.09
CA LEU A 498 -9.72 15.06 -1.84
C LEU A 498 -9.30 13.65 -1.38
N PHE A 499 -8.01 13.47 -1.11
CA PHE A 499 -7.46 12.19 -0.71
C PHE A 499 -7.78 11.84 0.74
N ILE A 500 -7.87 12.83 1.64
CA ILE A 500 -8.35 12.61 3.01
C ILE A 500 -9.80 12.11 2.99
N LYS A 501 -10.70 12.83 2.32
CA LYS A 501 -12.09 12.39 2.19
C LYS A 501 -12.18 10.98 1.58
N LYS A 502 -11.31 10.68 0.61
CA LYS A 502 -11.27 9.35 -0.04
C LYS A 502 -10.75 8.25 0.89
N ILE A 503 -9.80 8.57 1.77
CA ILE A 503 -9.31 7.67 2.82
C ILE A 503 -10.47 7.33 3.77
N ASP A 504 -11.21 8.34 4.23
CA ASP A 504 -12.34 8.16 5.13
C ASP A 504 -13.44 7.31 4.47
N GLU A 505 -13.82 7.61 3.21
CA GLU A 505 -14.75 6.79 2.44
C GLU A 505 -14.28 5.32 2.34
N MET A 506 -12.98 5.08 2.16
CA MET A 506 -12.45 3.72 2.08
C MET A 506 -12.53 2.97 3.41
N ILE A 507 -12.37 3.66 4.53
CA ILE A 507 -12.56 3.09 5.87
C ILE A 507 -14.02 2.69 6.05
N SER A 508 -14.97 3.59 5.78
CA SER A 508 -16.41 3.29 5.88
C SER A 508 -16.85 2.18 4.91
N LYS A 509 -16.24 2.07 3.72
CA LYS A 509 -16.46 0.93 2.80
C LYS A 509 -16.00 -0.41 3.38
N ILE A 510 -14.88 -0.42 4.10
CA ILE A 510 -14.38 -1.65 4.73
C ILE A 510 -15.28 -2.04 5.90
N GLN A 511 -15.67 -1.08 6.74
CA GLN A 511 -16.61 -1.32 7.84
C GLN A 511 -17.96 -1.85 7.33
N LEU A 512 -18.51 -1.25 6.26
CA LEU A 512 -19.73 -1.75 5.61
C LEU A 512 -19.60 -3.20 5.13
N LEU A 513 -18.43 -3.59 4.61
CA LEU A 513 -18.21 -4.96 4.16
C LEU A 513 -18.07 -5.96 5.31
N ASP A 514 -17.48 -5.53 6.43
CA ASP A 514 -17.30 -6.34 7.62
C ASP A 514 -18.64 -6.59 8.36
N SER A 515 -19.55 -5.62 8.32
CA SER A 515 -20.90 -5.70 8.90
C SER A 515 -21.94 -6.41 8.01
N VAL A 516 -21.59 -6.89 6.81
CA VAL A 516 -22.56 -7.60 5.96
C VAL A 516 -23.08 -8.84 6.69
N GLY A 517 -24.40 -8.90 6.84
CA GLY A 517 -25.14 -9.97 7.49
C GLY A 517 -25.25 -9.82 9.01
N THR A 518 -24.83 -8.69 9.58
CA THR A 518 -24.93 -8.39 11.02
C THR A 518 -25.85 -7.19 11.26
N ASP A 519 -26.20 -6.93 12.52
CA ASP A 519 -27.12 -5.84 12.88
C ASP A 519 -26.46 -4.45 12.77
N GLU A 520 -25.12 -4.40 12.77
CA GLU A 520 -24.32 -3.18 12.57
C GLU A 520 -24.30 -2.69 11.10
N TYR A 521 -24.86 -3.45 10.16
CA TYR A 521 -24.87 -3.09 8.74
C TYR A 521 -25.59 -1.77 8.47
N SER A 522 -26.70 -1.53 9.17
CA SER A 522 -27.53 -0.34 9.00
C SER A 522 -26.74 0.94 9.28
N GLU A 523 -26.06 1.00 10.43
CA GLU A 523 -25.22 2.13 10.83
C GLU A 523 -24.07 2.34 9.84
N SER A 524 -23.38 1.26 9.47
CA SER A 524 -22.30 1.32 8.48
C SER A 524 -22.78 1.81 7.10
N SER A 525 -24.00 1.47 6.70
CA SER A 525 -24.59 1.92 5.44
C SER A 525 -24.94 3.41 5.50
N GLU A 526 -25.51 3.87 6.61
CA GLU A 526 -25.80 5.28 6.84
C GLU A 526 -24.52 6.13 6.90
N GLU A 527 -23.46 5.63 7.53
CA GLU A 527 -22.17 6.34 7.56
C GLU A 527 -21.59 6.55 6.15
N LEU A 528 -21.64 5.52 5.30
CA LEU A 528 -21.04 5.58 3.97
C LEU A 528 -21.92 6.28 2.93
N TYR A 529 -23.23 6.05 2.96
CA TYR A 529 -24.16 6.56 1.94
C TYR A 529 -25.07 7.68 2.44
N GLY A 530 -24.95 8.08 3.70
CA GLY A 530 -25.86 9.02 4.34
C GLY A 530 -27.22 8.39 4.66
N ASN A 531 -27.97 9.07 5.51
CA ASN A 531 -29.36 8.75 5.81
C ASN A 531 -30.33 9.42 4.82
N VAL A 532 -31.62 9.04 4.91
CA VAL A 532 -32.71 9.74 4.26
C VAL A 532 -33.35 10.67 5.29
N SER A 533 -33.23 11.98 5.07
CA SER A 533 -33.88 13.01 5.90
C SER A 533 -35.37 13.12 5.58
N ASP A 534 -36.13 13.68 6.54
CA ASP A 534 -37.57 13.95 6.37
C ASP A 534 -37.83 14.85 5.17
N GLU A 535 -36.97 15.86 4.94
CA GLU A 535 -37.04 16.74 3.78
C GLU A 535 -36.88 15.95 2.45
N LEU A 536 -35.91 15.03 2.38
CA LEU A 536 -35.69 14.22 1.19
C LEU A 536 -36.85 13.24 0.95
N PHE A 537 -37.42 12.70 2.02
CA PHE A 537 -38.60 11.84 1.97
C PHE A 537 -39.82 12.60 1.43
N GLU A 538 -40.10 13.80 1.95
CA GLU A 538 -41.23 14.61 1.46
C GLU A 538 -41.02 15.05 0.00
N LYS A 539 -39.79 15.43 -0.39
CA LYS A 539 -39.47 15.70 -1.81
C LYS A 539 -39.73 14.48 -2.69
N ALA A 540 -39.41 13.26 -2.23
CA ALA A 540 -39.67 12.05 -2.98
C ALA A 540 -41.17 11.74 -3.12
N LYS A 541 -41.94 11.92 -2.05
CA LYS A 541 -43.41 11.79 -2.09
C LYS A 541 -44.04 12.78 -3.06
N GLN A 542 -43.68 14.06 -2.93
CA GLN A 542 -44.19 15.10 -3.81
C GLN A 542 -43.85 14.81 -5.27
N PHE A 543 -42.62 14.37 -5.53
CA PHE A 543 -42.20 13.99 -6.89
C PHE A 543 -43.02 12.83 -7.48
N ILE A 544 -43.38 11.82 -6.68
CA ILE A 544 -44.25 10.72 -7.12
C ILE A 544 -45.66 11.23 -7.47
N ILE A 545 -46.19 12.17 -6.68
CA ILE A 545 -47.52 12.77 -6.89
C ILE A 545 -47.52 13.63 -8.16
N ASP A 546 -46.52 14.50 -8.33
CA ASP A 546 -46.44 15.44 -9.44
C ASP A 546 -46.15 14.79 -10.79
N ASN A 547 -45.60 13.57 -10.78
CA ASN A 547 -45.18 12.86 -11.98
C ASN A 547 -45.93 11.53 -12.12
N PRO A 548 -47.14 11.50 -12.72
CA PRO A 548 -47.85 10.25 -12.94
C PRO A 548 -47.07 9.34 -13.91
N VAL A 549 -47.22 8.02 -13.71
CA VAL A 549 -46.56 7.01 -14.56
C VAL A 549 -47.04 7.14 -16.00
N LYS A 550 -46.13 7.49 -16.91
CA LYS A 550 -46.36 7.50 -18.37
C LYS A 550 -45.79 6.24 -18.99
N GLU A 551 -46.66 5.33 -19.41
CA GLU A 551 -46.24 4.05 -20.01
C GLU A 551 -45.42 4.24 -21.30
N ASP A 552 -44.47 3.34 -21.49
CA ASP A 552 -43.60 3.34 -22.67
C ASP A 552 -44.19 2.42 -23.75
N ASN A 553 -44.85 3.04 -24.73
CA ASN A 553 -45.48 2.34 -25.85
C ASN A 553 -44.54 2.17 -27.07
N SER A 554 -43.24 2.45 -26.92
CA SER A 554 -42.30 2.34 -28.03
C SER A 554 -41.97 0.87 -28.36
N LYS A 555 -41.59 0.62 -29.62
CA LYS A 555 -41.32 -0.73 -30.14
C LYS A 555 -40.29 -1.49 -29.30
N GLU A 556 -40.59 -2.74 -28.96
CA GLU A 556 -39.66 -3.68 -28.32
C GLU A 556 -38.54 -4.13 -29.28
N LEU A 557 -37.30 -4.09 -28.81
CA LEU A 557 -36.09 -4.41 -29.58
C LEU A 557 -35.43 -5.67 -29.03
N THR A 558 -34.91 -6.50 -29.93
CA THR A 558 -34.21 -7.74 -29.58
C THR A 558 -32.74 -7.49 -29.24
N ALA A 559 -32.10 -8.44 -28.55
CA ALA A 559 -30.67 -8.38 -28.21
C ALA A 559 -29.76 -8.12 -29.42
N LYS A 560 -30.10 -8.63 -30.63
CA LYS A 560 -29.34 -8.37 -31.86
C LYS A 560 -29.42 -6.90 -32.30
N ILE A 561 -30.60 -6.28 -32.18
CA ILE A 561 -30.79 -4.87 -32.53
C ILE A 561 -30.12 -3.97 -31.48
N ILE A 562 -30.32 -4.29 -30.19
CA ILE A 562 -29.65 -3.62 -29.06
C ILE A 562 -28.13 -3.63 -29.28
N PHE A 563 -27.54 -4.77 -29.64
CA PHE A 563 -26.12 -4.91 -29.93
C PHE A 563 -25.64 -3.92 -31.00
N LYS A 564 -26.35 -3.82 -32.13
CA LYS A 564 -26.03 -2.87 -33.21
C LYS A 564 -26.08 -1.41 -32.76
N HIS A 565 -27.07 -1.04 -31.94
CA HIS A 565 -27.15 0.33 -31.41
C HIS A 565 -25.99 0.65 -30.46
N PHE A 566 -25.57 -0.31 -29.62
CA PHE A 566 -24.38 -0.12 -28.76
C PHE A 566 -23.11 0.04 -29.59
N GLU A 567 -22.89 -0.78 -30.63
CA GLU A 567 -21.72 -0.64 -31.51
C GLU A 567 -21.71 0.72 -32.23
N TYR A 568 -22.84 1.09 -32.84
CA TYR A 568 -23.00 2.36 -33.53
C TYR A 568 -22.73 3.55 -32.59
N PHE A 569 -23.29 3.51 -31.38
CA PHE A 569 -23.11 4.59 -30.40
C PHE A 569 -21.65 4.68 -29.94
N LEU A 570 -20.94 3.56 -29.77
CA LEU A 570 -19.51 3.59 -29.43
C LEU A 570 -18.65 4.15 -30.58
N GLU A 571 -18.93 3.74 -31.82
CA GLU A 571 -18.21 4.19 -33.01
C GLU A 571 -18.36 5.70 -33.21
N LYS A 572 -19.60 6.21 -33.20
CA LYS A 572 -19.88 7.63 -33.38
C LYS A 572 -19.21 8.51 -32.33
N ASN A 573 -19.13 8.03 -31.10
CA ASN A 573 -18.49 8.73 -30.00
C ASN A 573 -16.97 8.48 -29.89
N ARG A 574 -16.35 7.89 -30.92
CA ARG A 574 -14.90 7.64 -31.01
C ARG A 574 -14.37 6.79 -29.84
N LEU A 575 -15.18 5.83 -29.37
CA LEU A 575 -14.88 4.86 -28.32
C LEU A 575 -14.49 3.49 -28.91
N ASN A 576 -13.65 3.50 -29.95
CA ASN A 576 -13.30 2.31 -30.75
C ASN A 576 -12.52 1.23 -29.97
N ASP A 577 -12.01 1.56 -28.79
CA ASP A 577 -11.33 0.65 -27.88
C ASP A 577 -12.29 -0.14 -26.97
N TRP A 578 -13.59 0.17 -27.02
CA TRP A 578 -14.65 -0.58 -26.36
C TRP A 578 -15.23 -1.67 -27.25
N LYS A 579 -15.63 -2.79 -26.62
CA LYS A 579 -16.20 -3.95 -27.33
C LYS A 579 -17.59 -4.26 -26.81
N VAL A 580 -18.50 -4.64 -27.70
CA VAL A 580 -19.81 -5.18 -27.32
C VAL A 580 -19.76 -6.70 -27.51
N LYS A 581 -20.31 -7.46 -26.56
CA LYS A 581 -20.37 -8.92 -26.63
C LYS A 581 -21.74 -9.44 -26.23
N LEU A 582 -22.28 -10.37 -27.00
CA LEU A 582 -23.42 -11.17 -26.58
C LEU A 582 -22.98 -12.20 -25.55
N SER A 583 -23.74 -12.34 -24.47
CA SER A 583 -23.46 -13.25 -23.35
C SER A 583 -24.73 -14.04 -22.99
N GLU A 584 -24.54 -15.27 -22.55
CA GLU A 584 -25.63 -16.09 -21.97
C GLU A 584 -25.72 -15.93 -20.44
N THR A 585 -24.63 -15.47 -19.81
CA THR A 585 -24.48 -15.41 -18.35
C THR A 585 -24.72 -14.01 -17.77
N ALA A 586 -24.78 -12.96 -18.60
CA ALA A 586 -25.07 -11.61 -18.14
C ALA A 586 -26.53 -11.48 -17.67
N GLN A 587 -26.85 -10.69 -16.64
CA GLN A 587 -28.25 -10.57 -16.19
C GLN A 587 -29.17 -9.81 -17.16
N SER A 588 -28.72 -8.68 -17.71
CA SER A 588 -29.36 -8.06 -18.88
C SER A 588 -28.34 -7.33 -19.74
N ILE A 589 -27.80 -6.22 -19.26
CA ILE A 589 -26.73 -5.45 -19.91
C ILE A 589 -25.78 -5.09 -18.78
N SER A 590 -24.49 -5.37 -18.97
CA SER A 590 -23.45 -5.17 -17.96
C SER A 590 -22.24 -4.52 -18.59
N VAL A 591 -21.79 -3.42 -18.01
CA VAL A 591 -20.60 -2.69 -18.47
C VAL A 591 -19.42 -3.06 -17.58
N ASP A 592 -18.30 -3.48 -18.19
CA ASP A 592 -17.01 -3.69 -17.52
C ASP A 592 -16.01 -2.62 -18.01
N PRO A 593 -15.83 -1.51 -17.27
CA PRO A 593 -14.93 -0.43 -17.68
C PRO A 593 -13.45 -0.80 -17.71
N TYR A 594 -13.03 -1.90 -17.07
CA TYR A 594 -11.61 -2.30 -17.09
C TYR A 594 -11.29 -3.13 -18.32
N LYS A 595 -12.19 -4.05 -18.68
CA LYS A 595 -12.10 -4.80 -19.93
C LYS A 595 -12.57 -3.98 -21.13
N LYS A 596 -13.11 -2.78 -20.89
CA LYS A 596 -13.77 -1.93 -21.88
C LYS A 596 -14.77 -2.75 -22.71
N THR A 597 -15.59 -3.54 -22.01
CA THR A 597 -16.49 -4.50 -22.65
C THR A 597 -17.91 -4.33 -22.11
N ILE A 598 -18.89 -4.24 -23.01
CA ILE A 598 -20.32 -4.24 -22.72
C ILE A 598 -20.87 -5.61 -23.05
N TYR A 599 -21.44 -6.29 -22.05
CA TYR A 599 -22.07 -7.60 -22.20
C TYR A 599 -23.58 -7.44 -22.30
N ILE A 600 -24.20 -7.99 -23.34
CA ILE A 600 -25.65 -7.99 -23.55
C ILE A 600 -26.16 -9.43 -23.48
N ASN A 601 -27.15 -9.71 -22.64
CA ASN A 601 -27.78 -11.02 -22.56
C ASN A 601 -28.50 -11.34 -23.89
N LYS A 602 -28.28 -12.53 -24.45
CA LYS A 602 -28.94 -12.98 -25.70
C LYS A 602 -30.48 -12.95 -25.64
N LYS A 603 -31.07 -13.09 -24.45
CA LYS A 603 -32.51 -13.04 -24.17
C LYS A 603 -33.02 -11.63 -23.81
N SER A 604 -32.16 -10.61 -23.84
CA SER A 604 -32.56 -9.25 -23.49
C SER A 604 -33.56 -8.69 -24.51
N GLN A 605 -34.67 -8.15 -24.00
CA GLN A 605 -35.64 -7.36 -24.74
C GLN A 605 -35.80 -6.00 -24.04
N ARG A 606 -35.97 -4.95 -24.83
CA ARG A 606 -36.13 -3.59 -24.32
C ARG A 606 -36.79 -2.70 -25.36
N SER A 607 -37.77 -1.92 -24.94
CA SER A 607 -38.38 -0.85 -25.75
C SER A 607 -37.35 0.18 -26.25
N LYS A 608 -37.64 0.80 -27.40
CA LYS A 608 -36.78 1.80 -28.04
C LYS A 608 -36.42 2.94 -27.08
N ASN A 609 -37.39 3.51 -26.36
CA ASN A 609 -37.14 4.60 -25.42
C ASN A 609 -36.25 4.17 -24.26
N LYS A 610 -36.50 3.01 -23.65
CA LYS A 610 -35.64 2.46 -22.58
C LYS A 610 -34.23 2.16 -23.07
N LEU A 611 -34.04 1.80 -24.34
CA LEU A 611 -32.71 1.62 -24.93
C LEU A 611 -31.99 2.97 -25.08
N LYS A 612 -32.63 4.00 -25.64
CA LYS A 612 -32.06 5.36 -25.75
C LYS A 612 -31.61 5.88 -24.39
N ALA A 613 -32.51 5.82 -23.41
CA ALA A 613 -32.23 6.18 -22.03
C ALA A 613 -31.04 5.41 -21.43
N LEU A 614 -30.94 4.10 -21.71
CA LEU A 614 -29.84 3.28 -21.21
C LEU A 614 -28.49 3.64 -21.85
N LEU A 615 -28.46 3.97 -23.15
CA LEU A 615 -27.23 4.36 -23.83
C LEU A 615 -26.65 5.66 -23.25
N ILE A 616 -27.51 6.63 -22.98
CA ILE A 616 -27.11 7.89 -22.33
C ILE A 616 -26.69 7.67 -20.87
N HIS A 617 -27.39 6.81 -20.14
CA HIS A 617 -27.05 6.48 -18.76
C HIS A 617 -25.68 5.78 -18.67
N GLU A 618 -25.49 4.69 -19.40
CA GLU A 618 -24.28 3.86 -19.33
C GLU A 618 -23.10 4.47 -20.08
N ILE A 619 -23.29 4.82 -21.35
CA ILE A 619 -22.21 5.35 -22.19
C ILE A 619 -22.04 6.84 -21.92
N GLY A 620 -23.13 7.57 -22.07
CA GLY A 620 -23.12 9.02 -22.02
C GLY A 620 -22.77 9.61 -20.65
N THR A 621 -22.89 8.83 -19.58
CA THR A 621 -22.48 9.25 -18.24
C THR A 621 -21.29 8.44 -17.75
N HIS A 622 -21.47 7.14 -17.47
CA HIS A 622 -20.43 6.36 -16.80
C HIS A 622 -19.16 6.16 -17.64
N ILE A 623 -19.30 5.81 -18.92
CA ILE A 623 -18.15 5.57 -19.81
C ILE A 623 -17.44 6.88 -20.12
N TYR A 624 -18.17 7.96 -20.39
CA TYR A 624 -17.57 9.28 -20.66
C TYR A 624 -16.78 9.79 -19.47
N ARG A 625 -17.38 9.79 -18.27
CA ARG A 625 -16.70 10.24 -17.04
C ARG A 625 -15.51 9.37 -16.69
N TYR A 626 -15.61 8.05 -16.89
CA TYR A 626 -14.46 7.15 -16.76
C TYR A 626 -13.37 7.47 -17.80
N GLY A 627 -13.74 7.69 -19.06
CA GLY A 627 -12.85 8.03 -20.16
C GLY A 627 -12.10 9.33 -19.90
N ASN A 628 -12.80 10.41 -19.56
CA ASN A 628 -12.19 11.69 -19.21
C ASN A 628 -11.33 11.58 -17.94
N GLY A 629 -11.79 10.82 -16.94
CA GLY A 629 -11.01 10.50 -15.74
C GLY A 629 -9.69 9.79 -16.03
N THR A 630 -9.59 8.99 -17.11
CA THR A 630 -8.32 8.36 -17.53
C THR A 630 -7.34 9.32 -18.18
N LEU A 631 -7.80 10.50 -18.62
CA LEU A 631 -6.96 11.54 -19.22
C LEU A 631 -6.35 12.46 -18.16
N GLN A 632 -6.93 12.49 -16.95
CA GLN A 632 -6.42 13.28 -15.83
C GLN A 632 -5.15 12.67 -15.24
N ASP A 633 -4.33 13.51 -14.61
CA ASP A 633 -3.02 13.12 -14.08
C ASP A 633 -3.11 12.28 -12.79
N TYR A 634 -4.27 12.29 -12.12
CA TYR A 634 -4.57 11.54 -10.90
C TYR A 634 -5.69 10.52 -11.13
N ARG A 635 -5.49 9.29 -10.63
CA ARG A 635 -6.42 8.16 -10.79
C ARG A 635 -7.70 8.33 -9.97
N ILE A 636 -7.73 9.23 -9.00
CA ILE A 636 -8.93 9.57 -8.24
C ILE A 636 -10.05 10.05 -9.16
N PHE A 637 -9.76 10.80 -10.24
CA PHE A 637 -10.76 11.20 -11.23
C PHE A 637 -11.20 10.06 -12.15
N LYS A 638 -10.39 9.00 -12.28
CA LYS A 638 -10.80 7.76 -12.96
C LYS A 638 -11.74 6.93 -12.09
N ARG A 639 -11.56 6.97 -10.77
CA ARG A 639 -12.26 6.12 -9.79
C ARG A 639 -13.46 6.75 -9.12
N GLY A 640 -13.43 8.06 -8.96
CA GLY A 640 -14.32 8.80 -8.10
C GLY A 640 -13.61 9.44 -6.92
N THR A 641 -13.78 10.75 -6.74
CA THR A 641 -13.57 11.40 -5.42
C THR A 641 -14.53 10.82 -4.38
N ALA A 642 -14.38 11.18 -3.10
CA ALA A 642 -15.28 10.66 -2.07
C ALA A 642 -16.73 11.14 -2.32
N GLY A 643 -17.71 10.26 -2.15
CA GLY A 643 -19.13 10.60 -2.32
C GLY A 643 -19.57 10.79 -3.78
N TYR A 644 -18.67 10.68 -4.75
CA TYR A 644 -18.94 10.96 -6.17
C TYR A 644 -20.13 10.18 -6.75
N LEU A 645 -20.50 9.03 -6.14
CA LEU A 645 -21.54 8.15 -6.63
C LEU A 645 -22.92 8.84 -6.64
N ASP A 646 -23.21 9.72 -5.68
CA ASP A 646 -24.41 10.58 -5.71
C ASP A 646 -24.43 11.41 -6.99
N THR A 647 -23.31 12.08 -7.29
CA THR A 647 -23.20 12.95 -8.47
C THR A 647 -23.24 12.15 -9.77
N GLU A 648 -22.59 10.99 -9.79
CA GLU A 648 -22.51 10.11 -10.96
C GLU A 648 -23.89 9.56 -11.35
N GLU A 649 -24.61 8.98 -10.39
CA GLU A 649 -25.96 8.42 -10.62
C GLU A 649 -26.99 9.53 -10.86
N GLY A 650 -26.86 10.65 -10.13
CA GLY A 650 -27.70 11.83 -10.31
C GLY A 650 -27.59 12.42 -11.72
N LEU A 651 -26.37 12.54 -12.24
CA LEU A 651 -26.13 13.04 -13.59
C LEU A 651 -26.66 12.07 -14.64
N ALA A 652 -26.56 10.76 -14.39
CA ALA A 652 -27.10 9.75 -15.29
C ALA A 652 -28.64 9.81 -15.38
N ILE A 653 -29.32 10.09 -14.25
CA ILE A 653 -30.77 10.31 -14.23
C ILE A 653 -31.14 11.65 -14.86
N TYR A 654 -30.38 12.71 -14.58
CA TYR A 654 -30.57 14.02 -15.20
C TYR A 654 -30.53 13.91 -16.73
N ASN A 655 -29.44 13.36 -17.27
CA ASN A 655 -29.26 13.16 -18.71
C ASN A 655 -30.35 12.28 -19.33
N GLN A 656 -30.84 11.26 -18.61
CA GLN A 656 -31.97 10.44 -19.07
C GLN A 656 -33.25 11.27 -19.18
N ARG A 657 -33.53 12.14 -18.21
CA ARG A 657 -34.76 12.96 -18.18
C ARG A 657 -34.74 14.08 -19.21
N GLU A 658 -33.58 14.64 -19.53
CA GLU A 658 -33.43 15.64 -20.61
C GLU A 658 -33.87 15.11 -21.99
N LEU A 659 -33.90 13.78 -22.19
CA LEU A 659 -34.42 13.17 -23.42
C LEU A 659 -35.95 13.26 -23.56
N ASN A 660 -36.68 13.64 -22.49
CA ASN A 660 -38.14 13.75 -22.47
C ASN A 660 -38.87 12.49 -22.98
N LEU A 661 -38.35 11.31 -22.65
CA LEU A 661 -38.92 10.02 -23.04
C LEU A 661 -39.88 9.48 -21.97
N ASN A 662 -40.95 8.82 -22.40
CA ASN A 662 -41.79 8.03 -21.49
C ASN A 662 -41.09 6.71 -21.17
N LEU A 663 -40.74 6.46 -19.90
CA LEU A 663 -40.04 5.26 -19.44
C LEU A 663 -40.83 4.43 -18.41
N GLY A 664 -42.11 4.78 -18.19
CA GLY A 664 -42.98 4.16 -17.19
C GLY A 664 -42.46 4.35 -15.77
N MET A 665 -42.67 3.34 -14.92
CA MET A 665 -42.20 3.32 -13.53
C MET A 665 -40.68 3.50 -13.36
N LYS A 666 -39.87 3.39 -14.43
CA LYS A 666 -38.41 3.57 -14.35
C LYS A 666 -38.03 4.98 -13.88
N ASP A 667 -38.78 6.01 -14.30
CA ASP A 667 -38.44 7.41 -13.96
C ASP A 667 -38.77 7.79 -12.52
N LEU A 668 -39.76 7.11 -11.92
CA LEU A 668 -40.17 7.33 -10.54
C LEU A 668 -39.46 6.40 -9.56
N TRP A 669 -38.87 5.31 -10.07
CA TRP A 669 -38.27 4.27 -9.23
C TRP A 669 -37.25 4.80 -8.21
N PRO A 670 -36.37 5.77 -8.53
CA PRO A 670 -35.50 6.37 -7.52
C PRO A 670 -36.25 6.97 -6.32
N ALA A 671 -37.39 7.63 -6.53
CA ALA A 671 -38.20 8.22 -5.46
C ALA A 671 -38.88 7.14 -4.61
N TYR A 672 -39.39 6.06 -5.23
CA TYR A 672 -39.92 4.90 -4.49
C TYR A 672 -38.87 4.23 -3.59
N LEU A 673 -37.60 4.19 -4.03
CA LEU A 673 -36.52 3.67 -3.19
C LEU A 673 -36.26 4.55 -1.97
N ILE A 674 -36.40 5.87 -2.07
CA ILE A 674 -36.31 6.79 -0.93
C ILE A 674 -37.42 6.48 0.10
N VAL A 675 -38.66 6.32 -0.36
CA VAL A 675 -39.79 5.94 0.51
C VAL A 675 -39.50 4.62 1.22
N ALA A 676 -39.02 3.61 0.49
CA ALA A 676 -38.71 2.31 1.06
C ALA A 676 -37.57 2.37 2.10
N ILE A 677 -36.49 3.09 1.80
CA ILE A 677 -35.34 3.26 2.70
C ILE A 677 -35.76 4.03 3.97
N TYR A 678 -36.58 5.07 3.82
CA TYR A 678 -37.07 5.87 4.95
C TYR A 678 -37.86 5.01 5.94
N HIS A 679 -38.84 4.25 5.46
CA HIS A 679 -39.66 3.39 6.31
C HIS A 679 -38.96 2.12 6.80
N ALA A 680 -37.91 1.65 6.11
CA ALA A 680 -37.12 0.52 6.60
C ALA A 680 -36.51 0.77 7.99
N ARG A 681 -36.31 2.04 8.39
CA ARG A 681 -35.83 2.45 9.71
C ARG A 681 -36.80 2.14 10.86
N THR A 682 -38.08 1.90 10.56
CA THR A 682 -39.12 1.67 11.58
C THR A 682 -40.01 0.47 11.28
N MET A 683 -39.79 -0.22 10.16
CA MET A 683 -40.62 -1.34 9.70
C MET A 683 -39.78 -2.58 9.44
N SER A 684 -40.35 -3.75 9.73
CA SER A 684 -39.83 -5.04 9.24
C SER A 684 -39.96 -5.14 7.72
N PHE A 685 -39.32 -6.13 7.09
CA PHE A 685 -39.52 -6.40 5.66
C PHE A 685 -41.00 -6.64 5.32
N LEU A 686 -41.69 -7.40 6.17
CA LEU A 686 -43.10 -7.73 6.00
C LEU A 686 -43.99 -6.47 6.04
N ASP A 687 -43.81 -5.64 7.06
CA ASP A 687 -44.61 -4.42 7.23
C ASP A 687 -44.34 -3.43 6.10
N LEU A 688 -43.08 -3.27 5.70
CA LEU A 688 -42.69 -2.43 4.59
C LEU A 688 -43.32 -2.90 3.26
N PHE A 689 -43.36 -4.21 3.03
CA PHE A 689 -43.98 -4.77 1.83
C PHE A 689 -45.47 -4.43 1.77
N HIS A 690 -46.21 -4.67 2.86
CA HIS A 690 -47.64 -4.37 2.92
C HIS A 690 -47.93 -2.88 2.85
N TYR A 691 -47.11 -2.04 3.50
CA TYR A 691 -47.19 -0.59 3.40
C TYR A 691 -47.04 -0.10 1.96
N LEU A 692 -45.98 -0.53 1.26
CA LEU A 692 -45.74 -0.12 -0.13
C LEU A 692 -46.85 -0.60 -1.09
N LYS A 693 -47.45 -1.75 -0.82
CA LYS A 693 -48.62 -2.23 -1.57
C LYS A 693 -49.85 -1.38 -1.30
N LYS A 694 -50.13 -1.07 -0.04
CA LYS A 694 -51.34 -0.37 0.38
C LYS A 694 -51.31 1.10 -0.03
N GLU A 695 -50.26 1.81 0.35
CA GLU A 695 -50.19 3.27 0.18
C GLU A 695 -49.83 3.69 -1.24
N TYR A 696 -49.06 2.88 -1.96
CA TYR A 696 -48.58 3.21 -3.31
C TYR A 696 -49.07 2.27 -4.41
N ASN A 697 -49.97 1.33 -4.08
CA ASN A 697 -50.53 0.36 -5.03
C ASN A 697 -49.47 -0.39 -5.85
N LEU A 698 -48.30 -0.66 -5.26
CA LEU A 698 -47.22 -1.37 -5.96
C LEU A 698 -47.58 -2.84 -6.17
N LYS A 699 -47.32 -3.34 -7.39
CA LYS A 699 -47.38 -4.79 -7.68
C LYS A 699 -46.35 -5.53 -6.83
N ASP A 700 -46.64 -6.80 -6.49
CA ASP A 700 -45.80 -7.66 -5.65
C ASP A 700 -44.32 -7.66 -6.04
N SER A 701 -44.03 -7.76 -7.34
CA SER A 701 -42.66 -7.77 -7.84
C SER A 701 -41.89 -6.47 -7.56
N LYS A 702 -42.58 -5.33 -7.58
CA LYS A 702 -42.01 -4.00 -7.28
C LYS A 702 -41.91 -3.76 -5.78
N ALA A 703 -42.96 -4.06 -5.01
CA ALA A 703 -42.91 -3.99 -3.56
C ALA A 703 -41.77 -4.85 -2.99
N TRP A 704 -41.64 -6.10 -3.44
CA TRP A 704 -40.52 -6.98 -3.10
C TRP A 704 -39.18 -6.35 -3.46
N SER A 705 -39.05 -5.83 -4.68
CA SER A 705 -37.78 -5.24 -5.12
C SER A 705 -37.38 -4.03 -4.29
N ALA A 706 -38.33 -3.19 -3.87
CA ALA A 706 -38.07 -2.03 -3.02
C ALA A 706 -37.64 -2.48 -1.61
N CYS A 707 -38.38 -3.42 -1.02
CA CYS A 707 -38.05 -4.00 0.30
C CYS A 707 -36.66 -4.65 0.28
N TYR A 708 -36.37 -5.49 -0.72
CA TYR A 708 -35.05 -6.11 -0.87
C TYR A 708 -33.94 -5.05 -1.00
N ARG A 709 -34.14 -4.00 -1.80
CA ARG A 709 -33.12 -2.95 -1.98
C ARG A 709 -32.86 -2.18 -0.69
N ALA A 710 -33.91 -1.92 0.10
CA ALA A 710 -33.84 -1.23 1.38
C ALA A 710 -33.31 -2.13 2.52
N LYS A 711 -33.56 -3.44 2.50
CA LYS A 711 -33.19 -4.38 3.58
C LYS A 711 -31.96 -5.25 3.31
N ARG A 712 -31.45 -5.31 2.07
CA ARG A 712 -30.27 -6.12 1.75
C ARG A 712 -29.06 -5.68 2.59
N GLY A 713 -28.26 -6.65 3.00
CA GLY A 713 -27.12 -6.47 3.89
C GLY A 713 -27.41 -6.91 5.32
N LEU A 714 -28.68 -6.93 5.73
CA LEU A 714 -29.12 -7.55 6.98
C LEU A 714 -29.47 -9.03 6.77
N SER A 715 -29.02 -9.92 7.66
CA SER A 715 -29.44 -11.33 7.63
C SER A 715 -30.86 -11.52 8.13
N ASP A 716 -31.21 -10.84 9.23
CA ASP A 716 -32.57 -10.81 9.75
C ASP A 716 -33.30 -9.56 9.26
N THR A 717 -34.16 -9.73 8.25
CA THR A 717 -34.89 -8.58 7.68
C THR A 717 -36.11 -8.16 8.49
N SER A 718 -36.39 -8.83 9.62
CA SER A 718 -37.37 -8.35 10.60
C SER A 718 -36.84 -7.14 11.39
N GLN A 719 -35.52 -7.01 11.49
CA GLN A 719 -34.86 -5.89 12.16
C GLN A 719 -35.05 -4.58 11.39
N PHE A 720 -34.97 -3.46 12.12
CA PHE A 720 -35.07 -2.12 11.57
C PHE A 720 -33.76 -1.66 10.91
N GLY A 721 -33.87 -0.71 9.98
CA GLY A 721 -32.76 -0.23 9.17
C GLY A 721 -32.55 -1.06 7.90
N GLY A 722 -31.32 -1.05 7.38
CA GLY A 722 -30.90 -1.75 6.17
C GLY A 722 -29.93 -0.93 5.31
N SER A 723 -30.00 -1.11 3.99
CA SER A 723 -29.15 -0.40 3.04
C SER A 723 -29.75 0.94 2.64
N THR A 724 -29.02 2.01 2.92
CA THR A 724 -29.30 3.37 2.41
C THR A 724 -28.65 3.66 1.05
N ARG A 725 -27.87 2.71 0.51
CA ARG A 725 -27.11 2.88 -0.74
C ARG A 725 -27.93 3.43 -1.88
N ASP A 726 -29.16 2.97 -2.08
CA ASP A 726 -29.92 3.37 -3.26
C ASP A 726 -30.66 4.72 -3.07
N ALA A 727 -30.40 5.44 -1.97
CA ALA A 727 -30.80 6.84 -1.86
C ALA A 727 -30.01 7.76 -2.81
N ILE A 728 -28.81 7.33 -3.21
CA ILE A 728 -27.90 8.09 -4.08
C ILE A 728 -28.53 8.50 -5.42
N TYR A 729 -29.50 7.73 -5.93
CA TYR A 729 -30.11 7.98 -7.23
C TYR A 729 -31.00 9.23 -7.21
N PHE A 730 -31.99 9.28 -6.32
CA PHE A 730 -32.92 10.40 -6.26
C PHE A 730 -32.28 11.62 -5.60
N ARG A 731 -31.54 11.42 -4.50
CA ARG A 731 -30.78 12.48 -3.84
C ARG A 731 -29.77 13.13 -4.80
N GLY A 732 -29.03 12.29 -5.54
CA GLY A 732 -28.08 12.73 -6.55
C GLY A 732 -28.76 13.51 -7.68
N TYR A 733 -29.91 13.04 -8.16
CA TYR A 733 -30.67 13.75 -9.20
C TYR A 733 -31.06 15.16 -8.75
N LEU A 734 -31.63 15.32 -7.56
CA LEU A 734 -32.00 16.64 -7.02
C LEU A 734 -30.77 17.55 -6.87
N LYS A 735 -29.65 17.03 -6.35
CA LYS A 735 -28.38 17.78 -6.25
C LYS A 735 -27.87 18.26 -7.61
N VAL A 736 -27.94 17.41 -8.64
CA VAL A 736 -27.48 17.77 -9.99
C VAL A 736 -28.41 18.80 -10.63
N VAL A 737 -29.73 18.66 -10.49
CA VAL A 737 -30.70 19.66 -10.97
C VAL A 737 -30.43 21.02 -10.35
N ASP A 738 -30.29 21.06 -9.02
CA ASP A 738 -29.99 22.29 -8.28
C ASP A 738 -28.65 22.89 -8.71
N PHE A 739 -27.60 22.07 -8.80
CA PHE A 739 -26.29 22.52 -9.24
C PHE A 739 -26.30 23.10 -10.66
N LEU A 740 -27.07 22.53 -11.59
CA LEU A 740 -27.15 22.94 -12.99
C LEU A 740 -28.17 24.06 -13.27
N SER A 741 -28.85 24.59 -12.25
CA SER A 741 -29.84 25.67 -12.39
C SER A 741 -29.26 26.95 -13.01
N GLU A 742 -27.97 27.21 -12.80
CA GLU A 742 -27.23 28.36 -13.32
C GLU A 742 -25.92 27.92 -13.97
N ASN A 743 -25.46 28.62 -15.02
CA ASN A 743 -24.20 28.32 -15.73
C ASN A 743 -24.10 26.85 -16.21
N LYS A 744 -25.23 26.30 -16.68
CA LYS A 744 -25.41 24.88 -17.05
C LYS A 744 -24.27 24.32 -17.90
N GLU A 745 -23.88 25.02 -18.96
CA GLU A 745 -22.87 24.51 -19.91
C GLU A 745 -21.50 24.30 -19.24
N GLN A 746 -21.01 25.29 -18.50
CA GLN A 746 -19.71 25.21 -17.82
C GLN A 746 -19.74 24.16 -16.70
N LYS A 747 -20.80 24.16 -15.87
CA LYS A 747 -20.95 23.20 -14.78
C LYS A 747 -21.09 21.75 -15.27
N LEU A 748 -21.73 21.54 -16.42
CA LEU A 748 -21.71 20.23 -17.08
C LEU A 748 -20.29 19.85 -17.48
N LYS A 749 -19.51 20.74 -18.12
CA LYS A 749 -18.11 20.44 -18.47
C LYS A 749 -17.30 20.05 -17.22
N ASP A 750 -17.48 20.75 -16.12
CA ASP A 750 -16.80 20.46 -14.86
C ASP A 750 -17.14 19.07 -14.32
N LEU A 751 -18.41 18.66 -14.37
CA LEU A 751 -18.83 17.30 -14.01
C LEU A 751 -18.22 16.24 -14.93
N TYR A 752 -18.00 16.55 -16.21
CA TYR A 752 -17.39 15.65 -17.17
C TYR A 752 -15.86 15.61 -17.12
N SER A 753 -15.19 16.42 -16.30
CA SER A 753 -13.73 16.34 -16.08
C SER A 753 -13.25 14.95 -15.62
N GLY A 754 -14.13 14.18 -14.98
CA GLY A 754 -13.91 12.82 -14.55
C GLY A 754 -15.01 12.38 -13.59
N LYS A 755 -14.74 11.36 -12.79
CA LYS A 755 -15.58 10.95 -11.66
C LYS A 755 -15.28 11.85 -10.46
N ILE A 756 -16.02 12.94 -10.36
CA ILE A 756 -15.86 13.99 -9.35
C ILE A 756 -17.21 14.33 -8.72
N CYS A 757 -17.22 14.52 -7.41
CA CYS A 757 -18.38 14.97 -6.65
C CYS A 757 -18.62 16.47 -6.87
N ILE A 758 -19.88 16.94 -6.85
CA ILE A 758 -20.23 18.35 -7.04
C ILE A 758 -19.43 19.28 -6.09
N GLU A 759 -19.34 18.90 -4.82
CA GLU A 759 -18.69 19.67 -3.76
C GLU A 759 -17.15 19.74 -3.93
N ASP A 760 -16.59 18.89 -4.80
CA ASP A 760 -15.17 18.79 -5.09
C ASP A 760 -14.77 19.51 -6.41
N ILE A 761 -15.72 20.02 -7.18
CA ILE A 761 -15.46 20.75 -8.45
C ILE A 761 -14.48 21.91 -8.26
N LYS A 762 -14.55 22.60 -7.11
CA LYS A 762 -13.61 23.67 -6.76
C LYS A 762 -12.14 23.26 -6.88
N TYR A 763 -11.80 21.98 -6.71
CA TYR A 763 -10.42 21.52 -6.81
C TYR A 763 -9.92 21.35 -8.26
N LEU A 764 -10.79 21.49 -9.27
CA LEU A 764 -10.38 21.46 -10.68
C LEU A 764 -9.48 22.64 -11.05
N GLU A 765 -9.57 23.76 -10.32
CA GLU A 765 -8.70 24.93 -10.52
C GLU A 765 -7.22 24.62 -10.31
N TYR A 766 -6.90 23.63 -9.46
CA TYR A 766 -5.54 23.18 -9.18
C TYR A 766 -5.04 22.12 -10.17
N LEU A 767 -5.84 21.74 -11.17
CA LEU A 767 -5.41 20.86 -12.24
C LEU A 767 -4.89 21.66 -13.43
N PRO A 768 -3.81 21.21 -14.09
CA PRO A 768 -3.47 21.74 -15.41
C PRO A 768 -4.64 21.43 -16.36
N LYS A 769 -5.31 22.48 -16.86
CA LYS A 769 -6.50 22.47 -17.75
C LYS A 769 -7.18 21.09 -17.91
N PRO A 770 -8.31 20.83 -17.22
CA PRO A 770 -8.99 19.53 -17.25
C PRO A 770 -9.18 18.98 -18.66
N LYS A 771 -8.66 17.77 -18.90
CA LYS A 771 -8.68 17.15 -20.23
C LYS A 771 -10.03 16.47 -20.48
N ILE A 772 -10.96 17.19 -21.11
CA ILE A 772 -12.29 16.67 -21.45
C ILE A 772 -12.30 16.29 -22.93
N LYS A 773 -12.46 15.00 -23.23
CA LYS A 773 -12.57 14.49 -24.61
C LYS A 773 -14.00 14.07 -24.95
N TYR A 774 -14.71 13.48 -23.99
CA TYR A 774 -16.05 12.95 -24.17
C TYR A 774 -17.06 13.86 -23.46
N PHE A 775 -17.82 14.65 -24.21
CA PHE A 775 -18.77 15.62 -23.66
C PHE A 775 -19.91 15.88 -24.66
N GLY A 776 -21.13 16.00 -24.15
CA GLY A 776 -22.33 16.16 -24.96
C GLY A 776 -22.72 14.86 -25.69
N PHE A 777 -23.99 14.78 -26.09
CA PHE A 777 -24.48 13.74 -26.97
C PHE A 777 -24.93 14.47 -28.24
N GLU A 778 -24.43 14.06 -29.40
CA GLU A 778 -25.02 14.52 -30.66
C GLU A 778 -26.49 14.07 -30.71
N ASP A 779 -27.33 14.77 -31.47
CA ASP A 779 -28.69 14.32 -31.76
C ASP A 779 -28.62 12.99 -32.50
N PHE A 780 -28.63 11.90 -31.74
CA PHE A 780 -28.66 10.56 -32.28
C PHE A 780 -30.07 10.31 -32.83
N ASP A 781 -30.19 10.33 -34.17
CA ASP A 781 -31.37 9.81 -34.83
C ASP A 781 -31.38 8.29 -34.74
N PHE A 782 -31.90 7.82 -33.62
CA PHE A 782 -31.99 6.43 -33.20
C PHE A 782 -33.00 5.59 -33.97
#